data_AF-A0A2H3RUY7-F1
#
_entry.id   AF-A0A2H3RUY7-F1
#
_cell.length_a   1.000
_cell.length_b   1.000
_cell.length_c   1.000
_cell.angle_alpha   90.00
_cell.angle_beta   90.00
_cell.angle_gamma   90.00
#
_symmetry.space_group_name_H-M   'P 1'
#
loop_
_entity.id
_entity.type
_entity.pdbx_description
1 polymer ?
#
loop_
_entity_poly.entity_id
_entity_poly.type
_entity_poly.pdbx_seq_one_letter_code
_entity_poly.pdbx_strand_id
1 'polypeptide(L)'
;MQIKHRGLYWPLAAVSLLFISHTTAYESPDGIEPYGHGNAPDVVSWDTSWNESYPASEGDEPSLGADRGLSSRADDFYLRVMPLGASITQGYLSTDNNGYRKWLRSQLRYKGWKVNMVGSKQNGDMKDRDNEGWPGYVIDQVHNEFRKSMWMKPNLVLINAGTNDCNQKIDIDGAGGRMKALVDDIYSNIPGVTIVLSTIVRSTNVTNDACASKVSKQIRQLVKTYRGQRIGLADINPVLPTSMLQKDGIHPTDAGYKLFASVWWDAIRKVQADIQPPAKVSGIDDAVSEKSSECKKTAGNSRAPKQSQRGSGHDDGIYRHYSHAQGVLKSLRLENGGDSASLIKDYPWHVLFANIVLNSANSPRSYALDDMIRIHHEKDGTNTYWYRQNQGGGKFAASKRFDVDMDCNDGPRYAFADFNNDGLDDFFCLKSGSAVWVSINQGGNPPKFKSIGQVVGKHDGYEATDVRIADIDGDGRADYCLVEDSGAVICSRNGGTGVKYAWQGFKTAKGLRETVFDKNPKSAASKSGVVFADLNGDFRDEYMWISDTGSVHTWNNMRGWGKGIVPEWRDAGLTHKGQAAKGIQNRIKFGRIYGSGRRDYIYLRSDKTGIDMVVWENRGFGGTKRKADGNFYCDMRGTGSDDYVWIYFDGHAAELNANIHNPPLWGNDLKIELKVPGPRVGIHLADWTGDGKCDVLVQNEATGALTLYENTYKTGSKSVTFTNKGVVTPATCSQGWGVSPFDRGMRLADIDGDGRADVMCLEPNGRITGWLNLKSGMENVGQVKFSEGRERADIRFADVENSGRADIIYLDKYTGAATVFKNLGRKAGTGSSFNWSNRGVLYAPIDRGETMHFTNQGGLGRADLVHVLPFTNKAYTYFNECGASGGDDGPITDPGLPKYSTGGQDGGTDDGSEDGGGSSDDCSKPTFDGDSKVILSENFPDPSFVFDFESCTWYSFGSQDKGKLVQMARYNKAKDKWELLSDDPLKDAGAWGQNLDIVAPDVQWNGKQWVMYYSAFTQDDNDGKRCIGVAFSDSIRGPYTPRDEPLVCQLDKGGVIDPSAFYDPGSDTRWVVYKIDGNRICGKTSIMLQQVENDGFTLKDDPVEILSETDDEKLLETPSLVYEDGSYLLFYSSGCYTSDKYSIKYATSGSISGPYDRGDDEVLGSIAGSIQSPGSASSNGNGHLLFAAWCDKDLTTRCLYSASYKFEDGQVTLN
;
A
#
# COMPACT_ATOMS: atom_id res chain seq x y z
N MET A 1 46.75 37.39 -40.14
CA MET A 1 48.18 37.16 -40.46
C MET A 1 48.29 35.75 -41.04
N GLN A 2 48.79 35.63 -42.28
CA GLN A 2 48.93 34.37 -43.03
C GLN A 2 50.14 33.53 -42.57
N ILE A 3 50.24 32.33 -43.17
CA ILE A 3 51.44 31.53 -43.55
C ILE A 3 51.68 30.30 -42.65
N LYS A 4 51.26 29.07 -43.05
CA LYS A 4 51.88 28.06 -43.96
C LYS A 4 53.19 27.43 -43.43
N HIS A 5 53.25 26.10 -43.27
CA HIS A 5 53.76 25.17 -44.30
C HIS A 5 53.85 23.67 -43.88
N ARG A 6 53.45 22.82 -44.85
CA ARG A 6 54.04 21.54 -45.33
C ARG A 6 54.21 20.33 -44.38
N GLY A 7 53.55 19.22 -44.77
CA GLY A 7 54.27 18.13 -45.45
C GLY A 7 53.98 16.68 -45.03
N LEU A 8 53.48 15.92 -46.01
CA LEU A 8 53.90 14.54 -46.41
C LEU A 8 53.23 13.27 -45.83
N TYR A 9 52.68 12.51 -46.80
CA TYR A 9 52.60 11.05 -47.02
C TYR A 9 51.72 10.10 -46.15
N TRP A 10 50.56 9.75 -46.75
CA TRP A 10 50.05 8.41 -47.14
C TRP A 10 50.91 7.15 -46.81
N PRO A 11 50.30 5.93 -46.70
CA PRO A 11 49.24 5.49 -47.62
C PRO A 11 48.18 4.45 -47.16
N LEU A 12 47.17 4.29 -48.05
CA LEU A 12 46.51 3.03 -48.52
C LEU A 12 45.72 2.19 -47.52
N ALA A 13 44.54 1.62 -47.79
CA ALA A 13 43.68 1.42 -48.97
C ALA A 13 42.35 0.83 -48.40
N ALA A 14 41.21 0.60 -49.04
CA ALA A 14 40.65 0.75 -50.38
C ALA A 14 39.14 0.50 -50.17
N VAL A 15 38.25 1.38 -50.63
CA VAL A 15 37.57 1.38 -51.94
C VAL A 15 36.35 0.46 -52.00
N SER A 16 35.28 1.04 -52.54
CA SER A 16 34.20 0.45 -53.38
C SER A 16 32.83 0.51 -52.71
N LEU A 17 31.75 1.01 -53.34
CA LEU A 17 31.58 1.61 -54.66
C LEU A 17 30.19 2.28 -54.69
N LEU A 18 30.09 3.37 -55.45
CA LEU A 18 28.84 3.99 -55.88
C LEU A 18 27.96 3.02 -56.69
N PHE A 19 26.64 3.26 -56.72
CA PHE A 19 25.95 3.43 -57.99
C PHE A 19 24.78 4.42 -57.89
N ILE A 20 24.68 5.21 -58.97
CA ILE A 20 23.79 6.30 -59.32
C ILE A 20 22.65 5.73 -60.18
N SER A 21 21.43 6.29 -60.12
CA SER A 21 20.65 6.80 -61.29
C SER A 21 19.20 7.17 -60.90
N HIS A 22 18.84 8.47 -60.96
CA HIS A 22 18.17 9.21 -62.07
C HIS A 22 16.62 9.13 -62.00
N THR A 23 15.94 10.18 -61.52
CA THR A 23 15.22 11.26 -62.27
C THR A 23 14.03 10.75 -63.10
N THR A 24 12.82 11.28 -62.90
CA THR A 24 12.35 12.48 -63.62
C THR A 24 11.15 13.14 -62.93
N ALA A 25 11.11 14.47 -63.03
CA ALA A 25 10.03 15.38 -62.66
C ALA A 25 9.38 15.97 -63.93
N TYR A 26 8.14 16.47 -63.81
CA TYR A 26 7.70 17.83 -64.25
C TYR A 26 6.18 17.94 -63.98
N GLU A 27 5.75 18.73 -62.98
CA GLU A 27 5.27 20.15 -63.07
C GLU A 27 3.89 20.28 -63.75
N SER A 28 2.80 20.74 -63.10
CA SER A 28 2.49 22.04 -62.42
C SER A 28 1.33 22.72 -63.21
N PRO A 29 0.60 23.78 -62.79
CA PRO A 29 0.39 24.47 -61.49
C PRO A 29 -1.14 24.57 -61.20
N ASP A 30 -1.72 25.12 -60.12
CA ASP A 30 -1.80 26.47 -59.54
C ASP A 30 -2.79 26.30 -58.35
N GLY A 31 -2.74 26.92 -57.18
CA GLY A 31 -1.90 27.96 -56.62
C GLY A 31 -2.54 28.45 -55.30
N ILE A 32 -1.66 28.68 -54.30
CA ILE A 32 -1.63 29.88 -53.45
C ILE A 32 -2.73 30.03 -52.36
N GLU A 33 -2.40 29.49 -51.17
CA GLU A 33 -2.31 30.13 -49.83
C GLU A 33 -2.51 31.66 -49.73
N PRO A 34 -2.96 32.25 -48.58
CA PRO A 34 -2.02 32.48 -47.47
C PRO A 34 -2.59 32.65 -46.04
N TYR A 35 -1.73 32.35 -45.08
CA TYR A 35 -1.79 32.61 -43.63
C TYR A 35 -1.99 34.08 -43.25
N GLY A 36 -2.47 34.35 -42.02
CA GLY A 36 -2.17 35.62 -41.35
C GLY A 36 -3.00 35.94 -40.11
N HIS A 37 -2.37 35.86 -38.94
CA HIS A 37 -2.87 36.25 -37.62
C HIS A 37 -3.23 37.75 -37.49
N GLY A 38 -4.08 38.07 -36.51
CA GLY A 38 -3.83 39.21 -35.62
C GLY A 38 -4.99 40.19 -35.37
N ASN A 39 -5.22 40.43 -34.07
CA ASN A 39 -5.81 41.62 -33.43
C ASN A 39 -7.30 41.59 -33.04
N ALA A 40 -7.55 41.44 -31.73
CA ALA A 40 -8.58 42.18 -31.01
C ALA A 40 -8.13 43.65 -30.85
N PRO A 41 -9.03 44.65 -30.71
CA PRO A 41 -9.71 44.86 -29.43
C PRO A 41 -11.15 45.44 -29.48
N ASP A 42 -11.79 45.37 -28.31
CA ASP A 42 -12.82 46.24 -27.68
C ASP A 42 -14.24 46.44 -28.26
N VAL A 43 -15.19 45.94 -27.43
CA VAL A 43 -16.45 46.52 -26.88
C VAL A 43 -17.22 47.59 -27.70
N VAL A 44 -18.54 47.39 -27.90
CA VAL A 44 -19.66 48.27 -27.45
C VAL A 44 -21.00 47.89 -28.14
N SER A 45 -21.97 47.53 -27.30
CA SER A 45 -23.44 47.70 -27.28
C SER A 45 -24.42 47.51 -28.47
N TRP A 46 -25.45 46.71 -28.16
CA TRP A 46 -26.92 46.94 -28.23
C TRP A 46 -27.67 47.07 -29.58
N ASP A 47 -28.57 46.09 -29.78
CA ASP A 47 -30.03 46.22 -30.01
C ASP A 47 -30.64 45.95 -31.41
N THR A 48 -31.83 45.33 -31.34
CA THR A 48 -32.97 45.30 -32.29
C THR A 48 -32.76 44.65 -33.67
N SER A 49 -33.65 43.88 -34.27
CA SER A 49 -35.09 43.66 -34.09
C SER A 49 -35.56 42.59 -35.10
N TRP A 50 -36.55 41.79 -34.70
CA TRP A 50 -37.74 41.37 -35.46
C TRP A 50 -37.61 40.64 -36.82
N ASN A 51 -38.12 39.40 -36.80
CA ASN A 51 -39.16 38.84 -37.67
C ASN A 51 -38.85 38.63 -39.16
N GLU A 52 -39.02 37.39 -39.63
CA GLU A 52 -39.99 37.12 -40.69
C GLU A 52 -40.33 35.63 -40.81
N SER A 53 -41.59 35.43 -41.18
CA SER A 53 -42.42 34.23 -41.11
C SER A 53 -42.55 33.52 -42.47
N TYR A 54 -42.59 32.18 -42.44
CA TYR A 54 -43.40 31.20 -43.23
C TYR A 54 -43.87 31.52 -44.68
N PRO A 55 -43.91 30.53 -45.60
CA PRO A 55 -45.03 29.56 -45.58
C PRO A 55 -44.72 28.11 -46.03
N ALA A 56 -45.75 27.28 -45.81
CA ALA A 56 -45.85 25.84 -46.00
C ALA A 56 -46.62 25.44 -47.27
N SER A 57 -46.42 24.19 -47.74
CA SER A 57 -47.43 23.26 -48.32
C SER A 57 -46.70 22.01 -48.86
N GLU A 58 -46.84 20.83 -48.25
CA GLU A 58 -47.85 19.77 -48.48
C GLU A 58 -47.45 18.70 -49.52
N GLY A 59 -47.59 17.42 -49.15
CA GLY A 59 -47.39 16.25 -50.04
C GLY A 59 -47.24 14.89 -49.33
N ASP A 60 -48.31 14.40 -48.69
CA ASP A 60 -48.81 13.02 -48.46
C ASP A 60 -47.87 11.76 -48.39
N GLU A 61 -47.80 11.17 -47.17
CA GLU A 61 -48.03 9.76 -46.67
C GLU A 61 -47.76 8.50 -47.56
N PRO A 62 -47.39 7.29 -47.02
CA PRO A 62 -47.88 6.74 -45.74
C PRO A 62 -46.92 5.91 -44.83
N SER A 63 -47.38 5.80 -43.58
CA SER A 63 -46.83 5.19 -42.36
C SER A 63 -46.48 3.69 -42.36
N LEU A 64 -45.49 3.31 -41.53
CA LEU A 64 -45.50 2.10 -40.68
C LEU A 64 -44.52 2.27 -39.49
N GLY A 65 -45.03 2.24 -38.25
CA GLY A 65 -44.22 1.82 -37.08
C GLY A 65 -44.20 2.70 -35.82
N ALA A 66 -45.37 2.95 -35.21
CA ALA A 66 -45.58 3.15 -33.76
C ALA A 66 -44.46 3.80 -32.92
N ASP A 67 -44.42 5.14 -32.89
CA ASP A 67 -43.72 5.87 -31.83
C ASP A 67 -44.64 6.01 -30.61
N ARG A 68 -44.33 5.27 -29.54
CA ARG A 68 -45.01 5.43 -28.25
C ARG A 68 -44.47 6.72 -27.62
N GLY A 69 -45.36 7.70 -27.47
CA GLY A 69 -45.06 9.08 -27.13
C GLY A 69 -44.08 9.31 -25.97
N LEU A 70 -43.03 10.08 -26.27
CA LEU A 70 -42.37 10.95 -25.31
C LEU A 70 -43.17 12.25 -25.24
N SER A 71 -43.94 12.47 -24.17
CA SER A 71 -44.52 13.78 -23.92
C SER A 71 -43.39 14.79 -23.67
N SER A 72 -43.25 15.80 -24.52
CA SER A 72 -42.30 16.90 -24.27
C SER A 72 -42.69 17.63 -22.98
N ARG A 73 -41.70 17.92 -22.14
CA ARG A 73 -41.85 18.75 -20.93
C ARG A 73 -41.67 20.23 -21.29
N ALA A 74 -42.29 21.11 -20.51
CA ALA A 74 -42.46 22.53 -20.83
C ALA A 74 -41.23 23.46 -20.57
N ASP A 75 -40.16 23.01 -19.91
CA ASP A 75 -39.04 23.90 -19.53
C ASP A 75 -37.69 23.45 -20.13
N ASP A 76 -37.07 24.29 -20.96
CA ASP A 76 -35.83 23.99 -21.69
C ASP A 76 -34.55 24.47 -20.95
N PHE A 77 -34.16 23.80 -19.85
CA PHE A 77 -32.91 24.07 -19.14
C PHE A 77 -32.27 22.79 -18.57
N TYR A 78 -31.00 22.89 -18.14
CA TYR A 78 -30.27 21.76 -17.54
C TYR A 78 -30.62 21.53 -16.06
N LEU A 79 -30.90 20.28 -15.71
CA LEU A 79 -30.74 19.81 -14.34
C LEU A 79 -29.25 19.68 -14.03
N ARG A 80 -28.70 20.65 -13.32
CA ARG A 80 -27.39 20.56 -12.68
C ARG A 80 -27.56 19.84 -11.34
N VAL A 81 -27.42 18.53 -11.38
CA VAL A 81 -27.71 17.63 -10.27
C VAL A 81 -26.45 17.41 -9.44
N MET A 82 -26.49 17.68 -8.15
CA MET A 82 -25.43 17.29 -7.21
C MET A 82 -25.91 16.09 -6.36
N PRO A 83 -25.43 14.87 -6.65
CA PRO A 83 -25.51 13.75 -5.72
C PRO A 83 -24.58 14.05 -4.53
N LEU A 84 -25.15 14.36 -3.36
CA LEU A 84 -24.42 14.72 -2.15
C LEU A 84 -24.62 13.67 -1.05
N GLY A 85 -23.53 13.12 -0.53
CA GLY A 85 -23.63 12.13 0.52
C GLY A 85 -22.34 11.40 0.81
N ALA A 86 -22.47 10.14 1.23
CA ALA A 86 -21.35 9.28 1.56
C ALA A 86 -21.10 8.22 0.47
N SER A 87 -20.65 7.04 0.86
CA SER A 87 -20.32 5.91 -0.03
C SER A 87 -21.49 5.40 -0.88
N ILE A 88 -22.73 5.49 -0.39
CA ILE A 88 -23.92 5.15 -1.19
C ILE A 88 -24.08 6.12 -2.37
N THR A 89 -23.84 7.41 -2.16
CA THR A 89 -23.85 8.44 -3.21
C THR A 89 -22.70 8.24 -4.20
N GLN A 90 -21.53 7.82 -3.71
CA GLN A 90 -20.38 7.48 -4.56
C GLN A 90 -20.71 6.33 -5.53
N GLY A 91 -21.57 5.39 -5.12
CA GLY A 91 -21.82 4.14 -5.82
C GLY A 91 -20.92 3.00 -5.36
N TYR A 92 -20.40 3.09 -4.13
CA TYR A 92 -19.53 2.08 -3.53
C TYR A 92 -20.23 0.71 -3.54
N LEU A 93 -19.48 -0.31 -3.97
CA LEU A 93 -19.91 -1.70 -4.21
C LEU A 93 -20.90 -1.96 -5.36
N SER A 94 -21.34 -0.96 -6.13
CA SER A 94 -21.99 -1.28 -7.41
C SER A 94 -20.96 -1.82 -8.40
N THR A 95 -21.34 -2.78 -9.25
CA THR A 95 -20.40 -3.44 -10.20
C THR A 95 -19.67 -2.43 -11.09
N ASP A 96 -20.40 -1.39 -11.48
CA ASP A 96 -19.92 -0.30 -12.33
C ASP A 96 -19.39 0.93 -11.54
N ASN A 97 -19.45 0.91 -10.21
CA ASN A 97 -19.20 2.03 -9.29
C ASN A 97 -20.00 3.33 -9.56
N ASN A 98 -21.09 3.27 -10.34
CA ASN A 98 -21.97 4.43 -10.58
C ASN A 98 -23.09 4.55 -9.52
N GLY A 99 -23.42 3.46 -8.82
CA GLY A 99 -24.52 3.39 -7.86
C GLY A 99 -25.87 3.72 -8.49
N TYR A 100 -26.71 4.48 -7.77
CA TYR A 100 -28.00 4.92 -8.30
C TYR A 100 -27.89 5.97 -9.42
N ARG A 101 -26.71 6.59 -9.59
CA ARG A 101 -26.54 7.80 -10.41
C ARG A 101 -26.78 7.52 -11.89
N LYS A 102 -26.19 6.45 -12.44
CA LYS A 102 -26.39 6.06 -13.85
C LYS A 102 -27.87 5.81 -14.16
N TRP A 103 -28.53 4.97 -13.35
CA TRP A 103 -29.95 4.66 -13.49
C TRP A 103 -30.85 5.89 -13.40
N LEU A 104 -30.59 6.77 -12.42
CA LEU A 104 -31.34 8.01 -12.26
C LEU A 104 -31.11 8.97 -13.43
N ARG A 105 -29.85 9.12 -13.87
CA ARG A 105 -29.50 9.94 -15.03
C ARG A 105 -30.26 9.46 -16.26
N SER A 106 -30.15 8.18 -16.60
CA SER A 106 -30.83 7.59 -17.76
C SER A 106 -32.33 7.82 -17.68
N GLN A 107 -32.95 7.73 -16.50
CA GLN A 107 -34.37 7.99 -16.33
C GLN A 107 -34.73 9.45 -16.59
N LEU A 108 -33.96 10.39 -16.04
CA LEU A 108 -34.17 11.82 -16.27
C LEU A 108 -34.02 12.17 -17.75
N ARG A 109 -32.99 11.63 -18.42
CA ARG A 109 -32.77 11.77 -19.87
C ARG A 109 -33.95 11.19 -20.67
N TYR A 110 -34.39 9.98 -20.34
CA TYR A 110 -35.55 9.33 -20.96
C TYR A 110 -36.85 10.14 -20.79
N LYS A 111 -36.99 10.89 -19.69
CA LYS A 111 -38.12 11.79 -19.45
C LYS A 111 -37.94 13.19 -20.03
N GLY A 112 -36.92 13.38 -20.88
CA GLY A 112 -36.71 14.61 -21.66
C GLY A 112 -35.87 15.68 -20.97
N TRP A 113 -35.29 15.42 -19.80
CA TRP A 113 -34.43 16.40 -19.14
C TRP A 113 -33.04 16.50 -19.78
N LYS A 114 -32.52 17.72 -19.89
CA LYS A 114 -31.09 17.99 -20.01
C LYS A 114 -30.46 17.79 -18.62
N VAL A 115 -29.40 16.99 -18.50
CA VAL A 115 -28.82 16.64 -17.20
C VAL A 115 -27.31 16.81 -17.24
N ASN A 116 -26.76 17.45 -16.22
CA ASN A 116 -25.33 17.54 -15.91
C ASN A 116 -25.14 17.16 -14.43
N MET A 117 -24.42 16.08 -14.14
CA MET A 117 -24.05 15.74 -12.77
C MET A 117 -22.84 16.57 -12.35
N VAL A 118 -22.83 17.05 -11.10
CA VAL A 118 -21.73 17.87 -10.58
C VAL A 118 -21.30 17.41 -9.19
N GLY A 119 -20.02 17.59 -8.89
CA GLY A 119 -19.41 17.32 -7.60
C GLY A 119 -17.90 17.14 -7.76
N SER A 120 -17.16 17.09 -6.65
CA SER A 120 -15.70 17.03 -6.69
C SER A 120 -15.12 15.63 -6.97
N LYS A 121 -15.95 14.58 -7.01
CA LYS A 121 -15.57 13.18 -7.21
C LYS A 121 -16.03 12.63 -8.55
N GLN A 122 -15.28 11.66 -9.07
CA GLN A 122 -15.62 10.91 -10.27
C GLN A 122 -15.53 9.42 -9.98
N ASN A 123 -16.65 8.72 -10.06
CA ASN A 123 -16.72 7.29 -9.74
C ASN A 123 -17.60 6.56 -10.73
N GLY A 124 -17.11 5.41 -11.18
CA GLY A 124 -17.76 4.52 -12.10
C GLY A 124 -17.45 4.77 -13.57
N ASP A 125 -18.19 4.05 -14.42
CA ASP A 125 -17.96 3.98 -15.87
C ASP A 125 -18.91 4.85 -16.71
N MET A 126 -19.92 5.48 -16.12
CA MET A 126 -20.80 6.41 -16.85
C MET A 126 -19.99 7.62 -17.33
N LYS A 127 -20.34 8.18 -18.48
CA LYS A 127 -19.63 9.34 -19.04
C LYS A 127 -19.68 10.52 -18.09
N ASP A 128 -20.86 10.88 -17.61
CA ASP A 128 -21.11 11.97 -16.66
C ASP A 128 -21.01 11.49 -15.20
N ARG A 129 -19.85 10.99 -14.80
CA ARG A 129 -19.64 10.29 -13.50
C ARG A 129 -19.38 11.20 -12.28
N ASP A 130 -19.66 12.49 -12.40
CA ASP A 130 -19.44 13.46 -11.33
C ASP A 130 -20.40 13.22 -10.14
N ASN A 131 -19.89 13.40 -8.92
CA ASN A 131 -20.65 13.26 -7.66
C ASN A 131 -19.93 13.92 -6.48
N GLU A 132 -20.63 14.06 -5.36
CA GLU A 132 -20.10 14.52 -4.07
C GLU A 132 -20.32 13.46 -2.98
N GLY A 133 -19.96 12.20 -3.29
CA GLY A 133 -20.07 11.05 -2.40
C GLY A 133 -18.75 10.74 -1.66
N TRP A 134 -18.79 10.78 -0.33
CA TRP A 134 -17.61 10.61 0.53
C TRP A 134 -17.72 9.40 1.47
N PRO A 135 -17.13 8.24 1.10
CA PRO A 135 -17.16 7.04 1.94
C PRO A 135 -16.73 7.27 3.39
N GLY A 136 -17.50 6.71 4.33
CA GLY A 136 -17.23 6.82 5.76
C GLY A 136 -17.59 8.17 6.40
N TYR A 137 -18.03 9.18 5.66
CA TYR A 137 -18.30 10.50 6.24
C TYR A 137 -19.66 10.57 6.94
N VAL A 138 -19.68 11.17 8.13
CA VAL A 138 -20.90 11.53 8.88
C VAL A 138 -21.51 12.84 8.37
N ILE A 139 -22.73 13.21 8.80
CA ILE A 139 -23.47 14.39 8.30
C ILE A 139 -22.63 15.68 8.28
N ASP A 140 -21.91 15.99 9.37
CA ASP A 140 -21.10 17.23 9.44
C ASP A 140 -19.92 17.24 8.48
N GLN A 141 -19.33 16.07 8.23
CA GLN A 141 -18.23 15.93 7.29
C GLN A 141 -18.74 16.08 5.85
N VAL A 142 -19.89 15.47 5.52
CA VAL A 142 -20.58 15.70 4.23
C VAL A 142 -20.92 17.19 4.06
N HIS A 143 -21.38 17.86 5.11
CA HIS A 143 -21.65 19.30 5.09
C HIS A 143 -20.38 20.12 4.83
N ASN A 144 -19.26 19.76 5.45
CA ASN A 144 -17.99 20.43 5.22
C ASN A 144 -17.47 20.26 3.78
N GLU A 145 -17.68 19.10 3.16
CA GLU A 145 -17.34 18.91 1.74
C GLU A 145 -18.29 19.68 0.81
N PHE A 146 -19.60 19.73 1.11
CA PHE A 146 -20.54 20.57 0.37
C PHE A 146 -20.10 22.05 0.34
N ARG A 147 -19.62 22.61 1.47
CA ARG A 147 -19.13 24.00 1.49
C ARG A 147 -17.97 24.25 0.52
N LYS A 148 -17.21 23.22 0.17
CA LYS A 148 -16.12 23.30 -0.82
C LYS A 148 -16.61 23.17 -2.26
N SER A 149 -17.80 22.61 -2.49
CA SER A 149 -18.38 22.43 -3.82
C SER A 149 -19.63 23.27 -4.12
N MET A 150 -20.19 23.99 -3.13
CA MET A 150 -21.39 24.82 -3.29
C MET A 150 -21.25 25.97 -4.31
N TRP A 151 -20.00 26.33 -4.67
CA TRP A 151 -19.73 27.30 -5.73
C TRP A 151 -20.24 26.85 -7.11
N MET A 152 -20.47 25.54 -7.31
CA MET A 152 -21.02 24.97 -8.54
C MET A 152 -22.52 25.30 -8.74
N LYS A 153 -23.21 25.83 -7.72
CA LYS A 153 -24.62 26.25 -7.75
C LYS A 153 -25.57 25.23 -8.43
N PRO A 154 -25.64 23.96 -7.98
CA PRO A 154 -26.64 23.01 -8.47
C PRO A 154 -28.06 23.54 -8.28
N ASN A 155 -28.96 23.33 -9.24
CA ASN A 155 -30.40 23.62 -9.08
C ASN A 155 -31.19 22.43 -8.50
N LEU A 156 -30.59 21.23 -8.47
CA LEU A 156 -31.13 20.05 -7.81
C LEU A 156 -30.06 19.37 -6.95
N VAL A 157 -30.26 19.30 -5.63
CA VAL A 157 -29.36 18.61 -4.71
C VAL A 157 -30.05 17.37 -4.13
N LEU A 158 -29.39 16.21 -4.25
CA LEU A 158 -29.89 14.92 -3.76
C LEU A 158 -29.06 14.52 -2.54
N ILE A 159 -29.65 14.54 -1.34
CA ILE A 159 -28.91 14.33 -0.09
C ILE A 159 -29.17 12.93 0.48
N ASN A 160 -28.12 12.13 0.65
CA ASN A 160 -28.14 10.90 1.45
C ASN A 160 -26.92 10.84 2.40
N ALA A 161 -27.14 11.24 3.66
CA ALA A 161 -26.10 11.23 4.70
C ALA A 161 -26.72 10.94 6.08
N GLY A 162 -26.03 10.13 6.89
CA GLY A 162 -26.52 9.68 8.20
C GLY A 162 -26.21 8.21 8.50
N THR A 163 -25.93 7.38 7.49
CA THR A 163 -25.57 5.96 7.69
C THR A 163 -24.31 5.82 8.56
N ASN A 164 -23.31 6.68 8.35
CA ASN A 164 -22.05 6.64 9.09
C ASN A 164 -22.20 7.17 10.52
N ASP A 165 -23.10 8.12 10.76
CA ASP A 165 -23.47 8.57 12.10
C ASP A 165 -24.00 7.40 12.94
N CYS A 166 -24.77 6.51 12.31
CA CYS A 166 -25.21 5.25 12.93
C CYS A 166 -24.05 4.28 13.15
N ASN A 167 -23.26 3.98 12.11
CA ASN A 167 -22.14 3.02 12.21
C ASN A 167 -21.08 3.44 13.24
N GLN A 168 -20.81 4.73 13.36
CA GLN A 168 -19.79 5.30 14.24
C GLN A 168 -20.37 5.74 15.60
N LYS A 169 -21.69 5.60 15.81
CA LYS A 169 -22.41 6.01 17.01
C LYS A 169 -22.22 7.49 17.37
N ILE A 170 -22.22 8.36 16.36
CA ILE A 170 -21.99 9.80 16.50
C ILE A 170 -23.33 10.53 16.53
N ASP A 171 -23.65 11.15 17.67
CA ASP A 171 -24.77 12.09 17.87
C ASP A 171 -26.05 11.72 17.07
N ILE A 172 -26.58 10.53 17.36
CA ILE A 172 -27.74 9.96 16.69
C ILE A 172 -29.00 10.81 16.97
N ASP A 173 -29.11 11.36 18.19
CA ASP A 173 -30.24 12.19 18.60
C ASP A 173 -30.20 13.61 17.97
N GLY A 174 -29.01 14.15 17.72
CA GLY A 174 -28.84 15.44 17.04
C GLY A 174 -28.78 15.37 15.51
N ALA A 175 -28.82 14.17 14.90
CA ALA A 175 -28.69 13.98 13.46
C ALA A 175 -29.65 14.84 12.63
N GLY A 176 -30.91 14.99 13.04
CA GLY A 176 -31.89 15.84 12.38
C GLY A 176 -31.56 17.33 12.45
N GLY A 177 -30.96 17.79 13.55
CA GLY A 177 -30.48 19.17 13.70
C GLY A 177 -29.27 19.45 12.81
N ARG A 178 -28.34 18.50 12.69
CA ARG A 178 -27.18 18.60 11.80
C ARG A 178 -27.59 18.55 10.33
N MET A 179 -28.55 17.69 9.98
CA MET A 179 -29.16 17.68 8.64
C MET A 179 -29.89 19.00 8.33
N LYS A 180 -30.59 19.58 9.32
CA LYS A 180 -31.20 20.91 9.19
C LYS A 180 -30.15 21.97 8.85
N ALA A 181 -29.01 21.96 9.54
CA ALA A 181 -27.93 22.91 9.29
C ALA A 181 -27.38 22.81 7.86
N LEU A 182 -27.21 21.59 7.33
CA LEU A 182 -26.84 21.38 5.93
C LEU A 182 -27.90 21.95 4.97
N VAL A 183 -29.19 21.63 5.18
CA VAL A 183 -30.30 22.12 4.34
C VAL A 183 -30.40 23.65 4.37
N ASP A 184 -30.31 24.26 5.55
CA ASP A 184 -30.33 25.73 5.71
C ASP A 184 -29.16 26.39 4.98
N ASP A 185 -27.96 25.80 5.05
CA ASP A 185 -26.75 26.33 4.39
C ASP A 185 -26.88 26.25 2.85
N ILE A 186 -27.48 25.17 2.33
CA ILE A 186 -27.79 25.03 0.90
C ILE A 186 -28.75 26.14 0.44
N TYR A 187 -29.88 26.32 1.13
CA TYR A 187 -30.85 27.37 0.77
C TYR A 187 -30.29 28.79 0.89
N SER A 188 -29.45 29.02 1.89
CA SER A 188 -28.83 30.33 2.13
C SER A 188 -27.82 30.71 1.05
N ASN A 189 -27.11 29.72 0.49
CA ASN A 189 -26.03 29.96 -0.47
C ASN A 189 -26.43 29.73 -1.93
N ILE A 190 -27.52 29.00 -2.20
CA ILE A 190 -27.96 28.67 -3.56
C ILE A 190 -29.43 29.07 -3.74
N PRO A 191 -29.71 30.34 -4.05
CA PRO A 191 -31.08 30.81 -4.28
C PRO A 191 -31.77 30.00 -5.40
N GLY A 192 -33.01 29.58 -5.15
CA GLY A 192 -33.83 28.84 -6.13
C GLY A 192 -33.53 27.33 -6.23
N VAL A 193 -32.58 26.81 -5.46
CA VAL A 193 -32.28 25.37 -5.41
C VAL A 193 -33.50 24.55 -4.97
N THR A 194 -33.67 23.38 -5.58
CA THR A 194 -34.58 22.33 -5.11
C THR A 194 -33.78 21.24 -4.42
N ILE A 195 -34.21 20.82 -3.24
CA ILE A 195 -33.55 19.77 -2.46
C ILE A 195 -34.45 18.54 -2.44
N VAL A 196 -33.90 17.36 -2.72
CA VAL A 196 -34.56 16.11 -2.38
C VAL A 196 -33.74 15.44 -1.29
N LEU A 197 -34.35 15.27 -0.12
CA LEU A 197 -33.71 14.65 1.03
C LEU A 197 -34.14 13.19 1.11
N SER A 198 -33.16 12.28 1.18
CA SER A 198 -33.43 10.86 1.35
C SER A 198 -33.36 10.46 2.81
N THR A 199 -34.24 9.54 3.22
CA THR A 199 -34.07 8.82 4.47
C THR A 199 -32.83 7.90 4.40
N ILE A 200 -32.42 7.33 5.52
CA ILE A 200 -31.27 6.43 5.55
C ILE A 200 -31.69 5.03 5.14
N VAL A 201 -30.91 4.38 4.27
CA VAL A 201 -31.14 2.97 3.93
C VAL A 201 -31.14 2.12 5.19
N ARG A 202 -31.84 0.99 5.15
CA ARG A 202 -31.82 0.01 6.24
C ARG A 202 -30.40 -0.52 6.49
N SER A 203 -30.21 -1.19 7.61
CA SER A 203 -28.99 -1.96 7.85
C SER A 203 -29.30 -3.42 8.17
N THR A 204 -28.41 -4.33 7.81
CA THR A 204 -28.49 -5.71 8.31
C THR A 204 -28.00 -5.82 9.76
N ASN A 205 -27.24 -4.84 10.26
CA ASN A 205 -26.90 -4.76 11.67
C ASN A 205 -28.10 -4.20 12.45
N VAL A 206 -28.68 -4.98 13.35
CA VAL A 206 -29.90 -4.64 14.11
C VAL A 206 -29.78 -3.31 14.87
N THR A 207 -28.62 -3.02 15.45
CA THR A 207 -28.39 -1.76 16.17
C THR A 207 -28.36 -0.57 15.20
N ASN A 208 -27.67 -0.73 14.08
CA ASN A 208 -27.58 0.33 13.07
C ASN A 208 -28.88 0.48 12.28
N ASP A 209 -29.71 -0.56 12.14
CA ASP A 209 -31.03 -0.49 11.50
C ASP A 209 -32.04 0.24 12.39
N ALA A 210 -32.00 -0.02 13.70
CA ALA A 210 -32.76 0.76 14.68
C ALA A 210 -32.32 2.24 14.67
N CYS A 211 -31.01 2.50 14.57
CA CYS A 211 -30.50 3.84 14.39
C CYS A 211 -30.95 4.47 13.06
N ALA A 212 -30.83 3.76 11.94
CA ALA A 212 -31.22 4.23 10.61
C ALA A 212 -32.71 4.57 10.59
N SER A 213 -33.54 3.78 11.25
CA SER A 213 -34.97 4.05 11.46
C SER A 213 -35.21 5.31 12.29
N LYS A 214 -34.43 5.51 13.38
CA LYS A 214 -34.50 6.69 14.24
C LYS A 214 -34.07 7.97 13.51
N VAL A 215 -32.95 7.95 12.80
CA VAL A 215 -32.48 9.08 11.97
C VAL A 215 -33.46 9.34 10.82
N SER A 216 -33.97 8.30 10.16
CA SER A 216 -34.98 8.44 9.12
C SER A 216 -36.28 9.07 9.62
N LYS A 217 -36.71 8.76 10.86
CA LYS A 217 -37.84 9.44 11.51
C LYS A 217 -37.57 10.94 11.70
N GLN A 218 -36.36 11.31 12.11
CA GLN A 218 -35.96 12.72 12.23
C GLN A 218 -35.96 13.42 10.86
N ILE A 219 -35.44 12.78 9.80
CA ILE A 219 -35.44 13.30 8.43
C ILE A 219 -36.87 13.52 7.92
N ARG A 220 -37.78 12.55 8.11
CA ARG A 220 -39.20 12.70 7.74
C ARG A 220 -39.85 13.87 8.47
N GLN A 221 -39.52 14.07 9.74
CA GLN A 221 -40.04 15.20 10.51
C GLN A 221 -39.45 16.53 10.03
N LEU A 222 -38.16 16.55 9.70
CA LEU A 222 -37.46 17.72 9.16
C LEU A 222 -38.09 18.18 7.84
N VAL A 223 -38.33 17.30 6.87
CA VAL A 223 -38.95 17.70 5.60
C VAL A 223 -40.31 18.38 5.82
N LYS A 224 -41.10 17.94 6.82
CA LYS A 224 -42.38 18.60 7.16
C LYS A 224 -42.22 20.04 7.68
N THR A 225 -41.08 20.39 8.28
CA THR A 225 -40.85 21.77 8.76
C THR A 225 -40.58 22.75 7.62
N TYR A 226 -40.25 22.25 6.43
CA TYR A 226 -40.02 23.03 5.22
C TYR A 226 -41.23 23.02 4.27
N ARG A 227 -42.44 22.71 4.77
CA ARG A 227 -43.69 22.79 3.97
C ARG A 227 -43.81 24.17 3.31
N GLY A 228 -44.00 24.18 1.99
CA GLY A 228 -44.07 25.40 1.18
C GLY A 228 -42.72 25.87 0.62
N GLN A 229 -41.61 25.21 0.98
CA GLN A 229 -40.32 25.37 0.29
C GLN A 229 -40.13 24.27 -0.77
N ARG A 230 -39.14 24.45 -1.65
CA ARG A 230 -38.80 23.53 -2.75
C ARG A 230 -38.02 22.31 -2.22
N ILE A 231 -38.70 21.46 -1.46
CA ILE A 231 -38.11 20.25 -0.85
C ILE A 231 -38.96 19.00 -1.11
N GLY A 232 -38.30 17.90 -1.49
CA GLY A 232 -38.90 16.58 -1.66
C GLY A 232 -38.34 15.56 -0.66
N LEU A 233 -39.08 14.47 -0.44
CA LEU A 233 -38.65 13.33 0.37
C LEU A 233 -38.48 12.08 -0.51
N ALA A 234 -37.28 11.52 -0.53
CA ALA A 234 -36.99 10.19 -1.08
C ALA A 234 -36.96 9.17 0.07
N ASP A 235 -38.12 8.61 0.42
CA ASP A 235 -38.27 7.71 1.57
C ASP A 235 -37.82 6.28 1.23
N ILE A 236 -36.50 6.06 1.16
CA ILE A 236 -35.89 4.77 0.82
C ILE A 236 -35.91 3.76 1.97
N ASN A 237 -35.96 4.22 3.23
CA ASN A 237 -35.84 3.38 4.43
C ASN A 237 -36.91 2.26 4.54
N PRO A 238 -38.21 2.49 4.24
CA PRO A 238 -39.22 1.44 4.27
C PRO A 238 -39.28 0.62 2.98
N VAL A 239 -38.50 1.00 1.95
CA VAL A 239 -38.66 0.53 0.57
C VAL A 239 -37.53 -0.41 0.19
N LEU A 240 -36.30 -0.09 0.56
CA LEU A 240 -35.14 -0.92 0.29
C LEU A 240 -35.09 -2.05 1.33
N PRO A 241 -35.42 -3.30 0.97
CA PRO A 241 -35.28 -4.41 1.90
C PRO A 241 -33.81 -4.63 2.21
N THR A 242 -33.51 -5.17 3.39
CA THR A 242 -32.14 -5.51 3.78
C THR A 242 -31.51 -6.56 2.86
N SER A 243 -32.33 -7.34 2.13
CA SER A 243 -31.89 -8.26 1.07
C SER A 243 -31.34 -7.57 -0.18
N MET A 244 -31.61 -6.27 -0.38
CA MET A 244 -31.03 -5.44 -1.43
C MET A 244 -29.85 -4.61 -0.92
N LEU A 245 -29.29 -4.97 0.23
CA LEU A 245 -28.00 -4.46 0.72
C LEU A 245 -26.90 -5.48 0.41
N GLN A 246 -25.74 -4.93 0.09
CA GLN A 246 -24.47 -5.59 -0.07
C GLN A 246 -24.05 -6.30 1.20
N LYS A 247 -22.94 -7.06 1.11
CA LYS A 247 -22.15 -7.54 2.24
C LYS A 247 -22.33 -6.65 3.42
N ASP A 248 -21.61 -5.57 3.46
CA ASP A 248 -21.42 -4.72 4.63
C ASP A 248 -22.70 -4.30 5.35
N GLY A 249 -23.88 -4.52 4.76
CA GLY A 249 -25.15 -4.36 5.42
C GLY A 249 -25.58 -2.92 5.42
N ILE A 250 -24.99 -2.10 4.56
CA ILE A 250 -25.22 -0.66 4.49
C ILE A 250 -25.24 -0.14 3.04
N HIS A 251 -24.51 -0.73 2.10
CA HIS A 251 -24.54 -0.27 0.70
C HIS A 251 -25.58 -1.05 -0.10
N PRO A 252 -26.36 -0.43 -1.01
CA PRO A 252 -27.25 -1.17 -1.89
C PRO A 252 -26.53 -2.08 -2.89
N THR A 253 -27.18 -3.16 -3.31
CA THR A 253 -26.78 -3.99 -4.47
C THR A 253 -27.03 -3.23 -5.77
N ASP A 254 -26.61 -3.72 -6.94
CA ASP A 254 -26.94 -3.05 -8.22
C ASP A 254 -28.46 -2.88 -8.41
N ALA A 255 -29.23 -3.93 -8.06
CA ALA A 255 -30.69 -3.88 -8.05
C ALA A 255 -31.22 -2.91 -6.99
N GLY A 256 -30.61 -2.89 -5.79
CA GLY A 256 -30.93 -1.95 -4.73
C GLY A 256 -30.67 -0.49 -5.13
N TYR A 257 -29.56 -0.20 -5.80
CA TYR A 257 -29.23 1.10 -6.35
C TYR A 257 -30.19 1.51 -7.48
N LYS A 258 -30.63 0.56 -8.32
CA LYS A 258 -31.66 0.79 -9.34
C LYS A 258 -33.03 1.09 -8.71
N LEU A 259 -33.40 0.41 -7.63
CA LEU A 259 -34.60 0.74 -6.83
C LEU A 259 -34.46 2.11 -6.17
N PHE A 260 -33.29 2.43 -5.63
CA PHE A 260 -33.02 3.73 -5.05
C PHE A 260 -33.16 4.85 -6.10
N ALA A 261 -32.66 4.64 -7.32
CA ALA A 261 -32.90 5.55 -8.44
C ALA A 261 -34.40 5.75 -8.72
N SER A 262 -35.23 4.73 -8.52
CA SER A 262 -36.70 4.80 -8.66
C SER A 262 -37.34 5.66 -7.58
N VAL A 263 -36.88 5.54 -6.34
CA VAL A 263 -37.32 6.38 -5.22
C VAL A 263 -36.90 7.84 -5.43
N TRP A 264 -35.67 8.07 -5.90
CA TRP A 264 -35.20 9.40 -6.31
C TRP A 264 -36.06 10.00 -7.42
N TRP A 265 -36.32 9.24 -8.49
CA TRP A 265 -37.15 9.67 -9.61
C TRP A 265 -38.57 10.04 -9.15
N ASP A 266 -39.21 9.21 -8.32
CA ASP A 266 -40.55 9.51 -7.79
C ASP A 266 -40.58 10.80 -6.97
N ALA A 267 -39.58 11.01 -6.11
CA ALA A 267 -39.46 12.22 -5.32
C ALA A 267 -39.21 13.46 -6.21
N ILE A 268 -38.32 13.37 -7.21
CA ILE A 268 -38.05 14.43 -8.17
C ILE A 268 -39.31 14.76 -8.96
N ARG A 269 -40.00 13.77 -9.52
CA ARG A 269 -41.28 13.91 -10.24
C ARG A 269 -42.33 14.70 -9.46
N LYS A 270 -42.40 14.51 -8.14
CA LYS A 270 -43.37 15.19 -7.26
C LYS A 270 -43.04 16.67 -7.04
N VAL A 271 -41.77 17.07 -7.12
CA VAL A 271 -41.31 18.46 -6.95
C VAL A 271 -40.86 19.12 -8.26
N GLN A 272 -41.01 18.42 -9.38
CA GLN A 272 -40.38 18.80 -10.65
C GLN A 272 -40.89 20.11 -11.25
N ALA A 273 -42.07 20.58 -10.82
CA ALA A 273 -42.67 21.85 -11.22
C ALA A 273 -42.02 23.04 -10.49
N ASP A 274 -41.36 22.79 -9.36
CA ASP A 274 -40.73 23.83 -8.56
C ASP A 274 -39.27 24.09 -8.95
N ILE A 275 -38.64 23.17 -9.69
CA ILE A 275 -37.23 23.24 -10.11
C ILE A 275 -37.03 24.43 -11.07
N GLN A 276 -36.05 25.27 -10.76
CA GLN A 276 -35.69 26.45 -11.54
C GLN A 276 -34.39 26.22 -12.34
N PRO A 277 -34.11 27.01 -13.40
CA PRO A 277 -32.83 26.97 -14.10
C PRO A 277 -31.62 27.17 -13.17
N PRO A 278 -30.47 26.53 -13.43
CA PRO A 278 -29.29 26.69 -12.61
C PRO A 278 -28.66 28.07 -12.81
N ALA A 279 -28.10 28.64 -11.74
CA ALA A 279 -27.35 29.87 -11.86
C ALA A 279 -26.13 29.67 -12.76
N LYS A 280 -25.82 30.67 -13.60
CA LYS A 280 -24.62 30.66 -14.44
C LYS A 280 -23.37 30.75 -13.55
N VAL A 281 -22.43 29.82 -13.73
CA VAL A 281 -21.17 29.75 -12.99
C VAL A 281 -20.01 29.70 -13.98
N SER A 282 -18.98 30.51 -13.76
CA SER A 282 -17.77 30.48 -14.59
C SER A 282 -17.02 29.15 -14.40
N GLY A 283 -16.68 28.47 -15.51
CA GLY A 283 -15.96 27.19 -15.48
C GLY A 283 -16.83 25.94 -15.29
N ILE A 284 -18.16 26.09 -15.23
CA ILE A 284 -19.10 24.97 -15.37
C ILE A 284 -19.79 25.13 -16.72
N ASP A 285 -19.55 24.17 -17.62
CA ASP A 285 -20.35 23.99 -18.83
C ASP A 285 -21.33 22.84 -18.59
N ASP A 286 -22.62 23.13 -18.70
CA ASP A 286 -23.65 22.09 -18.56
C ASP A 286 -23.81 21.27 -19.85
N ALA A 287 -23.22 21.71 -20.97
CA ALA A 287 -23.19 20.95 -22.22
C ALA A 287 -22.14 19.82 -22.20
N VAL A 288 -22.26 18.89 -23.15
CA VAL A 288 -21.37 17.71 -23.28
C VAL A 288 -19.97 18.15 -23.68
N SER A 289 -18.94 17.85 -22.87
CA SER A 289 -17.53 18.04 -23.26
C SER A 289 -16.87 16.72 -23.68
N GLU A 290 -16.20 16.67 -24.83
CA GLU A 290 -15.38 15.52 -25.23
C GLU A 290 -14.10 15.36 -24.36
N LYS A 291 -13.49 14.17 -24.38
CA LYS A 291 -12.25 13.85 -23.64
C LYS A 291 -11.12 14.79 -24.08
N SER A 292 -10.76 15.74 -23.22
CA SER A 292 -9.54 16.53 -23.34
C SER A 292 -8.41 15.87 -22.53
N SER A 293 -7.14 16.05 -22.92
CA SER A 293 -5.99 15.76 -22.05
C SER A 293 -5.50 17.01 -21.28
N GLU A 294 -6.07 18.18 -21.56
CA GLU A 294 -5.58 19.50 -21.11
C GLU A 294 -6.43 20.10 -19.97
N CYS A 295 -7.17 19.27 -19.22
CA CYS A 295 -7.96 19.76 -18.11
C CYS A 295 -7.10 20.03 -16.86
N LYS A 296 -7.64 20.87 -15.97
CA LYS A 296 -7.06 21.04 -14.64
C LYS A 296 -7.20 19.77 -13.81
N LYS A 297 -6.15 19.37 -13.10
CA LYS A 297 -6.21 18.37 -12.05
C LYS A 297 -6.99 18.94 -10.87
N THR A 298 -8.01 18.22 -10.43
CA THR A 298 -8.74 18.50 -9.18
C THR A 298 -8.37 17.47 -8.11
N ALA A 299 -8.33 17.86 -6.84
CA ALA A 299 -7.98 16.92 -5.78
C ALA A 299 -9.02 15.79 -5.70
N GLY A 300 -8.57 14.54 -5.68
CA GLY A 300 -9.46 13.37 -5.53
C GLY A 300 -10.23 12.94 -6.78
N ASN A 301 -9.95 13.49 -7.96
CA ASN A 301 -10.58 13.13 -9.24
C ASN A 301 -9.89 11.98 -10.01
N SER A 302 -9.09 11.15 -9.33
CA SER A 302 -8.35 10.08 -10.00
C SER A 302 -9.22 8.86 -10.23
N ARG A 303 -9.02 8.17 -11.37
CA ARG A 303 -9.59 6.83 -11.56
C ARG A 303 -8.74 5.84 -10.76
N ALA A 304 -9.42 5.02 -9.95
CA ALA A 304 -8.84 3.91 -9.19
C ALA A 304 -8.16 4.30 -7.84
N PRO A 305 -7.63 3.31 -7.07
CA PRO A 305 -6.38 2.61 -7.42
C PRO A 305 -6.55 1.30 -8.20
N LYS A 306 -5.69 1.07 -9.20
CA LYS A 306 -5.52 -0.23 -9.89
C LYS A 306 -4.15 -0.77 -9.56
N GLN A 307 -4.04 -2.05 -9.23
CA GLN A 307 -2.73 -2.68 -9.09
C GLN A 307 -2.02 -2.66 -10.44
N SER A 308 -0.93 -1.91 -10.55
CA SER A 308 -0.14 -1.80 -11.77
C SER A 308 1.06 -2.73 -11.75
N GLN A 309 1.61 -3.10 -10.59
CA GLN A 309 2.74 -4.05 -10.48
C GLN A 309 2.41 -5.17 -9.50
N ARG A 310 2.70 -6.42 -9.90
CA ARG A 310 2.44 -7.63 -9.08
C ARG A 310 3.48 -7.87 -7.98
N GLY A 311 4.61 -7.17 -8.02
CA GLY A 311 5.77 -7.36 -7.15
C GLY A 311 6.90 -8.11 -7.86
N SER A 312 8.02 -7.42 -8.07
CA SER A 312 9.27 -7.97 -8.63
C SER A 312 10.49 -7.19 -8.07
N GLY A 313 11.71 -7.47 -8.53
CA GLY A 313 12.91 -6.77 -8.08
C GLY A 313 13.65 -7.47 -6.94
N HIS A 314 14.83 -6.93 -6.61
CA HIS A 314 15.82 -7.62 -5.78
C HIS A 314 16.16 -6.82 -4.52
N ASP A 315 16.29 -7.53 -3.40
CA ASP A 315 16.82 -7.02 -2.13
C ASP A 315 18.02 -7.87 -1.70
N ASP A 316 18.67 -7.48 -0.60
CA ASP A 316 19.79 -8.21 0.00
C ASP A 316 19.39 -8.94 1.29
N GLY A 317 18.10 -9.23 1.48
CA GLY A 317 17.57 -9.99 2.62
C GLY A 317 17.70 -9.28 3.97
N ILE A 318 17.68 -10.04 5.07
CA ILE A 318 18.00 -9.53 6.42
C ILE A 318 19.51 -9.52 6.64
N TYR A 319 19.99 -8.68 7.55
CA TYR A 319 21.40 -8.69 7.95
C TYR A 319 21.82 -10.06 8.49
N ARG A 320 22.93 -10.58 7.96
CA ARG A 320 23.60 -11.82 8.40
C ARG A 320 24.97 -11.46 8.93
N HIS A 321 25.20 -11.71 10.22
CA HIS A 321 26.46 -11.39 10.85
C HIS A 321 27.54 -12.44 10.56
N TYR A 322 28.73 -11.96 10.19
CA TYR A 322 29.96 -12.73 10.13
C TYR A 322 31.09 -11.82 10.59
N SER A 323 32.04 -12.33 11.36
CA SER A 323 33.16 -11.54 11.85
C SER A 323 34.48 -12.31 11.84
N HIS A 324 35.58 -11.56 11.71
CA HIS A 324 36.93 -12.09 11.73
C HIS A 324 37.68 -11.54 12.93
N ALA A 325 38.18 -12.43 13.80
CA ALA A 325 38.93 -12.03 14.99
C ALA A 325 40.29 -11.44 14.60
N GLN A 326 40.55 -10.20 15.01
CA GLN A 326 41.82 -9.49 14.75
C GLN A 326 42.74 -9.48 15.98
N GLY A 327 42.19 -9.80 17.16
CA GLY A 327 42.94 -9.86 18.40
C GLY A 327 43.24 -8.47 18.97
N VAL A 328 44.32 -8.35 19.74
CA VAL A 328 44.71 -7.10 20.41
C VAL A 328 45.36 -6.14 19.43
N LEU A 329 44.81 -4.94 19.29
CA LEU A 329 45.41 -3.85 18.53
C LEU A 329 46.38 -3.05 19.41
N LYS A 330 47.68 -3.34 19.29
CA LYS A 330 48.75 -2.69 20.09
C LYS A 330 48.77 -1.17 19.95
N SER A 331 48.44 -0.64 18.78
CA SER A 331 48.34 0.81 18.49
C SER A 331 47.26 1.52 19.30
N LEU A 332 46.28 0.79 19.84
CA LEU A 332 45.17 1.30 20.64
C LEU A 332 45.32 1.04 22.15
N ARG A 333 46.39 0.35 22.57
CA ARG A 333 46.58 0.03 23.99
C ARG A 333 46.70 1.31 24.81
N LEU A 334 45.99 1.31 25.95
CA LEU A 334 46.03 2.35 26.96
C LEU A 334 46.78 1.81 28.17
N GLU A 335 47.99 2.30 28.43
CA GLU A 335 48.73 1.92 29.64
C GLU A 335 48.13 2.61 30.86
N ASN A 336 48.13 1.91 32.01
CA ASN A 336 47.57 2.44 33.25
C ASN A 336 48.36 3.65 33.76
N GLY A 337 49.64 3.82 33.41
CA GLY A 337 50.37 5.10 33.48
C GLY A 337 50.40 5.86 34.82
N GLY A 338 49.94 5.29 35.93
CA GLY A 338 49.71 6.01 37.20
C GLY A 338 48.31 6.61 37.36
N ASP A 339 47.40 6.35 36.43
CA ASP A 339 45.98 6.68 36.49
C ASP A 339 45.32 6.02 37.72
N SER A 340 44.39 6.73 38.37
CA SER A 340 43.75 6.24 39.59
C SER A 340 42.86 5.02 39.31
N ALA A 341 42.64 4.17 40.32
CA ALA A 341 41.73 3.02 40.18
C ALA A 341 40.29 3.43 39.81
N SER A 342 39.84 4.62 40.24
CA SER A 342 38.56 5.19 39.82
C SER A 342 38.58 5.52 38.34
N LEU A 343 39.64 6.18 37.85
CA LEU A 343 39.78 6.52 36.44
C LEU A 343 39.73 5.26 35.56
N ILE A 344 40.47 4.21 35.92
CA ILE A 344 40.51 2.93 35.19
C ILE A 344 39.12 2.26 35.17
N LYS A 345 38.34 2.39 36.25
CA LYS A 345 36.97 1.87 36.33
C LYS A 345 36.02 2.58 35.36
N ASP A 346 36.26 3.87 35.10
CA ASP A 346 35.41 4.72 34.26
C ASP A 346 35.82 4.73 32.77
N TYR A 347 36.93 4.10 32.38
CA TYR A 347 37.35 4.00 30.96
C TYR A 347 36.26 3.51 30.01
N PRO A 348 35.40 2.54 30.37
CA PRO A 348 34.30 2.15 29.51
C PRO A 348 33.39 3.32 29.09
N TRP A 349 33.27 4.38 29.89
CA TRP A 349 32.47 5.56 29.58
C TRP A 349 33.23 6.65 28.83
N HIS A 350 34.56 6.57 28.84
CA HIS A 350 35.46 7.63 28.38
C HIS A 350 36.22 7.26 27.09
N VAL A 351 35.96 6.09 26.53
CA VAL A 351 36.52 5.61 25.25
C VAL A 351 35.39 5.49 24.23
N LEU A 352 35.49 6.26 23.14
CA LEU A 352 34.51 6.32 22.06
C LEU A 352 35.18 6.15 20.69
N PHE A 353 34.38 5.87 19.67
CA PHE A 353 34.82 5.76 18.29
C PHE A 353 33.91 6.59 17.39
N ALA A 354 34.48 7.52 16.65
CA ALA A 354 33.73 8.42 15.76
C ALA A 354 34.62 8.95 14.64
N ASN A 355 34.02 9.28 13.49
CA ASN A 355 34.70 9.90 12.37
C ASN A 355 34.86 11.40 12.61
N ILE A 356 35.88 11.79 13.39
CA ILE A 356 36.13 13.20 13.71
C ILE A 356 37.20 13.84 12.81
N VAL A 357 37.98 13.02 12.09
CA VAL A 357 38.93 13.48 11.08
C VAL A 357 38.66 12.81 9.73
N LEU A 358 38.32 13.62 8.72
CA LEU A 358 38.29 13.17 7.33
C LEU A 358 39.68 12.73 6.88
N ASN A 359 39.88 11.42 6.69
CA ASN A 359 41.15 10.87 6.17
C ASN A 359 41.49 11.38 4.76
N SER A 360 40.47 11.74 3.98
CA SER A 360 40.55 12.47 2.71
C SER A 360 39.21 13.20 2.50
N ALA A 361 39.26 14.48 2.09
CA ALA A 361 38.06 15.28 1.81
C ALA A 361 37.20 14.71 0.67
N ASN A 362 37.75 13.79 -0.15
CA ASN A 362 37.08 13.17 -1.28
C ASN A 362 36.78 11.68 -1.08
N SER A 363 37.05 11.12 0.11
CA SER A 363 36.69 9.72 0.38
C SER A 363 35.17 9.61 0.50
N PRO A 364 34.52 8.62 -0.17
CA PRO A 364 33.10 8.41 0.04
C PRO A 364 32.83 8.13 1.52
N ARG A 365 31.77 8.74 2.05
CA ARG A 365 31.39 8.63 3.47
C ARG A 365 31.26 7.18 3.95
N SER A 366 30.90 6.26 3.05
CA SER A 366 30.77 4.82 3.32
C SER A 366 32.09 4.11 3.62
N TYR A 367 33.24 4.75 3.37
CA TYR A 367 34.57 4.24 3.73
C TYR A 367 35.22 5.06 4.86
N ALA A 368 34.46 5.94 5.51
CA ALA A 368 34.95 6.69 6.66
C ALA A 368 35.44 5.75 7.77
N LEU A 369 36.53 6.15 8.41
CA LEU A 369 37.11 5.42 9.53
C LEU A 369 36.78 6.16 10.81
N ASP A 370 36.54 5.41 11.88
CA ASP A 370 36.34 6.01 13.19
C ASP A 370 37.67 6.09 13.94
N ASP A 371 37.96 7.28 14.46
CA ASP A 371 39.08 7.57 15.34
C ASP A 371 38.78 7.12 16.76
N MET A 372 39.82 6.71 17.50
CA MET A 372 39.66 6.40 18.92
C MET A 372 39.73 7.68 19.73
N ILE A 373 38.68 7.96 20.50
CA ILE A 373 38.57 9.16 21.34
C ILE A 373 38.70 8.72 22.79
N ARG A 374 39.51 9.45 23.56
CA ARG A 374 39.64 9.32 25.01
C ARG A 374 39.31 10.65 25.68
N ILE A 375 38.34 10.63 26.58
CA ILE A 375 37.99 11.76 27.44
C ILE A 375 38.66 11.52 28.80
N HIS A 376 39.59 12.39 29.19
CA HIS A 376 40.27 12.29 30.46
C HIS A 376 39.65 13.29 31.44
N HIS A 377 39.13 12.79 32.56
CA HIS A 377 38.63 13.62 33.64
C HIS A 377 39.77 13.94 34.61
N GLU A 378 40.21 15.18 34.59
CA GLU A 378 41.34 15.70 35.36
C GLU A 378 40.97 15.81 36.84
N LYS A 379 42.00 15.83 37.71
CA LYS A 379 41.80 15.93 39.17
C LYS A 379 41.17 17.25 39.62
N ASP A 380 41.25 18.29 38.79
CA ASP A 380 40.63 19.60 39.04
C ASP A 380 39.15 19.66 38.62
N GLY A 381 38.59 18.53 38.15
CA GLY A 381 37.22 18.41 37.71
C GLY A 381 37.00 18.75 36.23
N THR A 382 38.04 19.13 35.49
CA THR A 382 37.93 19.46 34.06
C THR A 382 38.11 18.24 33.16
N ASN A 383 37.57 18.29 31.94
CA ASN A 383 37.77 17.28 30.92
C ASN A 383 38.83 17.70 29.90
N THR A 384 39.73 16.78 29.54
CA THR A 384 40.62 16.92 28.38
C THR A 384 40.32 15.85 27.32
N TYR A 385 40.31 16.28 26.05
CA TYR A 385 39.89 15.44 24.93
C TYR A 385 41.08 15.04 24.07
N TRP A 386 41.24 13.74 23.86
CA TRP A 386 42.33 13.17 23.09
C TRP A 386 41.79 12.25 22.02
N TYR A 387 42.44 12.21 20.86
CA TYR A 387 42.12 11.24 19.83
C TYR A 387 43.39 10.59 19.26
N ARG A 388 43.23 9.37 18.76
CA ARG A 388 44.19 8.70 17.90
C ARG A 388 43.55 8.52 16.54
N GLN A 389 44.14 9.12 15.52
CA GLN A 389 43.61 9.05 14.17
C GLN A 389 43.69 7.61 13.64
N ASN A 390 42.60 7.09 13.09
CA ASN A 390 42.59 5.80 12.41
C ASN A 390 43.21 5.92 11.02
N GLN A 391 44.30 5.18 10.79
CA GLN A 391 45.05 5.17 9.53
C GLN A 391 44.68 3.99 8.63
N GLY A 392 43.65 3.21 8.99
CA GLY A 392 43.19 2.03 8.29
C GLY A 392 43.95 0.76 8.67
N GLY A 393 43.35 -0.39 8.37
CA GLY A 393 43.95 -1.71 8.62
C GLY A 393 44.29 -1.98 10.09
N GLY A 394 43.55 -1.38 11.03
CA GLY A 394 43.79 -1.51 12.48
C GLY A 394 44.98 -0.70 13.01
N LYS A 395 45.51 0.26 12.24
CA LYS A 395 46.62 1.14 12.66
C LYS A 395 46.08 2.49 13.09
N PHE A 396 46.65 3.00 14.18
CA PHE A 396 46.27 4.28 14.77
C PHE A 396 47.50 5.16 14.99
N ALA A 397 47.36 6.44 14.71
CA ALA A 397 48.39 7.44 14.93
C ALA A 397 48.64 7.71 16.42
N ALA A 398 49.68 8.47 16.73
CA ALA A 398 49.94 8.96 18.07
C ALA A 398 48.79 9.85 18.59
N SER A 399 48.61 9.87 19.91
CA SER A 399 47.57 10.65 20.57
C SER A 399 47.77 12.16 20.35
N LYS A 400 46.71 12.87 20.00
CA LYS A 400 46.67 14.33 19.89
C LYS A 400 45.52 14.89 20.72
N ARG A 401 45.72 16.07 21.30
CA ARG A 401 44.66 16.79 22.02
C ARG A 401 43.79 17.58 21.04
N PHE A 402 42.51 17.71 21.35
CA PHE A 402 41.57 18.60 20.67
C PHE A 402 40.66 19.29 21.69
N ASP A 403 39.87 20.24 21.22
CA ASP A 403 38.90 21.01 22.02
C ASP A 403 37.52 20.85 21.39
N VAL A 404 36.51 20.62 22.24
CA VAL A 404 35.10 20.49 21.84
C VAL A 404 34.37 21.85 21.90
N ASP A 405 35.04 22.95 22.24
CA ASP A 405 34.50 24.30 22.34
C ASP A 405 33.28 24.39 23.29
N MET A 406 33.28 23.57 24.34
CA MET A 406 32.15 23.47 25.25
C MET A 406 32.60 22.96 26.62
N ASP A 407 32.06 23.56 27.69
CA ASP A 407 32.20 23.01 29.03
C ASP A 407 31.24 21.82 29.23
N CYS A 408 31.81 20.62 29.21
CA CYS A 408 31.14 19.36 29.49
C CYS A 408 31.78 18.64 30.69
N ASN A 409 32.29 19.37 31.67
CA ASN A 409 33.02 18.83 32.84
C ASN A 409 32.11 18.04 33.80
N ASP A 410 30.89 18.52 34.02
CA ASP A 410 29.89 17.92 34.92
C ASP A 410 28.97 16.89 34.23
N GLY A 411 29.23 16.58 32.96
CA GLY A 411 28.36 15.75 32.13
C GLY A 411 28.47 14.26 32.50
N PRO A 412 27.38 13.57 32.90
CA PRO A 412 27.44 12.14 33.20
C PRO A 412 27.76 11.24 31.98
N ARG A 413 27.55 11.72 30.73
CA ARG A 413 27.81 10.97 29.48
C ARG A 413 28.08 11.86 28.25
N TYR A 414 28.64 11.24 27.21
CA TYR A 414 29.03 11.87 25.94
C TYR A 414 28.59 11.00 24.75
N ALA A 415 28.31 11.61 23.60
CA ALA A 415 28.08 10.91 22.34
C ALA A 415 28.73 11.64 21.16
N PHE A 416 28.96 10.90 20.08
CA PHE A 416 29.39 11.44 18.80
C PHE A 416 28.51 10.86 17.69
N ALA A 417 28.00 11.73 16.84
CA ALA A 417 27.19 11.39 15.66
C ALA A 417 27.13 12.60 14.73
N ASP A 418 26.79 12.42 13.47
CA ASP A 418 26.69 13.54 12.52
C ASP A 418 25.37 14.30 12.69
N PHE A 419 25.40 15.53 13.21
CA PHE A 419 24.20 16.33 13.48
C PHE A 419 23.69 17.07 12.23
N ASN A 420 24.58 17.36 11.28
CA ASN A 420 24.32 18.30 10.18
C ASN A 420 24.40 17.66 8.78
N ASN A 421 24.75 16.36 8.72
CA ASN A 421 24.94 15.53 7.54
C ASN A 421 26.15 15.92 6.66
N ASP A 422 27.25 16.40 7.25
CA ASP A 422 28.47 16.78 6.51
C ASP A 422 29.52 15.66 6.41
N GLY A 423 29.24 14.50 7.02
CA GLY A 423 30.10 13.33 7.02
C GLY A 423 31.07 13.24 8.20
N LEU A 424 31.16 14.27 9.04
CA LEU A 424 31.91 14.26 10.29
C LEU A 424 30.96 14.04 11.47
N ASP A 425 31.42 13.26 12.45
CA ASP A 425 30.68 13.12 13.69
C ASP A 425 30.91 14.38 14.58
N ASP A 426 29.81 14.93 15.07
CA ASP A 426 29.72 16.07 15.97
C ASP A 426 29.71 15.62 17.44
N PHE A 427 30.03 16.53 18.36
CA PHE A 427 30.09 16.22 19.79
C PHE A 427 28.78 16.55 20.51
N PHE A 428 28.26 15.60 21.28
CA PHE A 428 27.07 15.74 22.12
C PHE A 428 27.43 15.63 23.60
N CYS A 429 27.17 16.70 24.35
CA CYS A 429 27.29 16.71 25.81
C CYS A 429 25.93 16.43 26.46
N LEU A 430 25.82 15.31 27.18
CA LEU A 430 24.59 14.90 27.88
C LEU A 430 24.68 15.36 29.34
N LYS A 431 23.84 16.33 29.73
CA LYS A 431 23.84 16.92 31.10
C LYS A 431 22.65 16.41 31.93
N SER A 432 22.53 16.87 33.18
CA SER A 432 21.50 16.45 34.15
C SER A 432 20.07 16.42 33.58
N GLY A 433 19.30 15.39 33.99
CA GLY A 433 18.07 15.01 33.31
C GLY A 433 18.41 14.48 31.92
N SER A 434 17.63 14.85 30.90
CA SER A 434 17.80 14.37 29.53
C SER A 434 18.31 15.44 28.54
N ALA A 435 18.92 16.51 29.05
CA ALA A 435 19.27 17.70 28.29
C ALA A 435 20.57 17.53 27.47
N VAL A 436 20.61 18.10 26.27
CA VAL A 436 21.69 17.87 25.28
C VAL A 436 22.20 19.19 24.71
N TRP A 437 23.53 19.33 24.69
CA TRP A 437 24.26 20.39 24.00
C TRP A 437 25.07 19.80 22.86
N VAL A 438 25.21 20.55 21.77
CA VAL A 438 25.94 20.11 20.57
C VAL A 438 27.09 21.05 20.24
N SER A 439 28.20 20.46 19.80
CA SER A 439 29.33 21.17 19.20
C SER A 439 29.64 20.59 17.84
N ILE A 440 29.61 21.45 16.82
CA ILE A 440 29.75 21.07 15.41
C ILE A 440 31.22 20.92 15.06
N ASN A 441 31.59 19.77 14.49
CA ASN A 441 32.90 19.50 13.95
C ASN A 441 33.09 20.26 12.64
N GLN A 442 34.07 21.17 12.61
CA GLN A 442 34.42 21.99 11.45
C GLN A 442 35.57 21.36 10.62
N GLY A 443 35.90 20.10 10.92
CA GLY A 443 37.01 19.37 10.33
C GLY A 443 38.39 19.80 10.86
N GLY A 444 39.43 19.32 10.19
CA GLY A 444 40.84 19.57 10.53
C GLY A 444 41.53 18.38 11.20
N ASN A 445 42.84 18.51 11.44
CA ASN A 445 43.67 17.51 12.12
C ASN A 445 44.80 18.22 12.92
N PRO A 446 44.60 18.59 14.20
CA PRO A 446 43.47 18.24 15.06
C PRO A 446 42.11 18.80 14.62
N PRO A 447 41.01 18.08 14.87
CA PRO A 447 39.67 18.55 14.55
C PRO A 447 39.31 19.77 15.40
N LYS A 448 38.51 20.66 14.82
CA LYS A 448 38.04 21.88 15.46
C LYS A 448 36.54 21.81 15.65
N PHE A 449 36.06 22.09 16.85
CA PHE A 449 34.64 22.10 17.15
C PHE A 449 34.15 23.52 17.41
N LYS A 450 32.84 23.74 17.22
CA LYS A 450 32.16 24.99 17.54
C LYS A 450 30.83 24.72 18.22
N SER A 451 30.66 25.19 19.45
CA SER A 451 29.42 24.97 20.18
C SER A 451 28.26 25.76 19.57
N ILE A 452 27.11 25.09 19.45
CA ILE A 452 25.83 25.72 19.11
C ILE A 452 24.89 25.80 20.32
N GLY A 453 25.40 25.49 21.52
CA GLY A 453 24.66 25.55 22.77
C GLY A 453 23.70 24.37 22.97
N GLN A 454 22.67 24.61 23.76
CA GLN A 454 21.66 23.61 24.09
C GLN A 454 20.71 23.39 22.91
N VAL A 455 20.52 22.14 22.51
CA VAL A 455 19.60 21.76 21.43
C VAL A 455 18.40 20.95 21.94
N VAL A 456 18.52 20.30 23.11
CA VAL A 456 17.41 19.61 23.78
C VAL A 456 17.31 20.03 25.26
N GLY A 457 16.10 20.35 25.69
CA GLY A 457 15.76 20.69 27.07
C GLY A 457 15.77 19.49 28.03
N LYS A 458 15.64 19.75 29.33
CA LYS A 458 15.41 18.68 30.31
C LYS A 458 13.97 18.15 30.20
N HIS A 459 13.80 16.85 30.35
CA HIS A 459 12.50 16.19 30.46
C HIS A 459 12.36 15.45 31.79
N ASP A 460 11.15 15.45 32.35
CA ASP A 460 10.86 14.79 33.63
C ASP A 460 10.89 13.26 33.48
N GLY A 461 11.41 12.58 34.49
CA GLY A 461 11.46 11.10 34.54
C GLY A 461 12.58 10.45 33.72
N TYR A 462 13.41 11.23 33.03
CA TYR A 462 14.55 10.74 32.25
C TYR A 462 15.87 11.33 32.74
N GLU A 463 16.90 10.49 32.73
CA GLU A 463 18.27 10.85 33.05
C GLU A 463 19.18 10.73 31.82
N ALA A 464 20.40 11.25 31.93
CA ALA A 464 21.33 11.28 30.80
C ALA A 464 21.72 9.89 30.32
N THR A 465 21.56 8.88 31.18
CA THR A 465 21.78 7.46 30.86
C THR A 465 20.73 6.88 29.93
N ASP A 466 19.57 7.51 29.82
CA ASP A 466 18.46 7.07 28.99
C ASP A 466 18.56 7.61 27.55
N VAL A 467 19.37 8.66 27.34
CA VAL A 467 19.56 9.29 26.04
C VAL A 467 20.39 8.43 25.10
N ARG A 468 19.96 8.33 23.84
CA ARG A 468 20.73 7.82 22.70
C ARG A 468 20.67 8.83 21.57
N ILE A 469 21.79 8.96 20.86
CA ILE A 469 21.93 9.80 19.68
C ILE A 469 22.25 8.84 18.53
N ALA A 470 21.38 8.79 17.53
CA ALA A 470 21.41 7.78 16.47
C ALA A 470 20.64 8.26 15.24
N ASP A 471 21.05 7.88 14.03
CA ASP A 471 20.28 8.14 12.81
C ASP A 471 19.26 7.01 12.60
N ILE A 472 17.99 7.29 12.92
CA ILE A 472 16.92 6.28 12.89
C ILE A 472 16.21 6.28 11.53
N ASP A 473 15.93 7.43 10.94
CA ASP A 473 15.22 7.50 9.66
C ASP A 473 16.12 7.34 8.43
N GLY A 474 17.45 7.34 8.62
CA GLY A 474 18.46 7.14 7.58
C GLY A 474 18.63 8.36 6.69
N ASP A 475 18.42 9.57 7.22
CA ASP A 475 18.59 10.82 6.48
C ASP A 475 20.02 11.39 6.55
N GLY A 476 20.88 10.77 7.35
CA GLY A 476 22.28 11.11 7.58
C GLY A 476 22.51 12.05 8.76
N ARG A 477 21.45 12.50 9.45
CA ARG A 477 21.49 13.34 10.65
C ARG A 477 21.12 12.52 11.87
N ALA A 478 21.78 12.81 12.98
CA ALA A 478 21.50 12.17 14.24
C ALA A 478 20.18 12.66 14.86
N ASP A 479 19.38 11.71 15.32
CA ASP A 479 18.13 11.90 16.05
C ASP A 479 18.34 11.82 17.57
N TYR A 480 17.40 12.40 18.32
CA TYR A 480 17.38 12.34 19.77
C TYR A 480 16.42 11.26 20.25
N CYS A 481 16.94 10.25 20.94
CA CYS A 481 16.17 9.11 21.42
C CYS A 481 16.29 8.93 22.94
N LEU A 482 15.25 8.36 23.52
CA LEU A 482 15.16 7.95 24.92
C LEU A 482 14.81 6.47 24.98
N VAL A 483 15.55 5.73 25.81
CA VAL A 483 15.30 4.31 26.07
C VAL A 483 14.52 4.18 27.38
N GLU A 484 13.37 3.52 27.31
CA GLU A 484 12.53 3.23 28.45
C GLU A 484 13.03 2.01 29.24
N ASP A 485 12.56 1.83 30.48
CA ASP A 485 12.95 0.69 31.32
C ASP A 485 12.60 -0.68 30.70
N SER A 486 11.59 -0.70 29.83
CA SER A 486 11.19 -1.86 29.04
C SER A 486 12.15 -2.20 27.88
N GLY A 487 13.09 -1.31 27.56
CA GLY A 487 13.91 -1.36 26.36
C GLY A 487 13.23 -0.77 25.12
N ALA A 488 11.97 -0.32 25.21
CA ALA A 488 11.34 0.44 24.14
C ALA A 488 12.07 1.78 23.91
N VAL A 489 12.00 2.30 22.68
CA VAL A 489 12.69 3.52 22.29
C VAL A 489 11.70 4.51 21.70
N ILE A 490 11.75 5.73 22.23
CA ILE A 490 11.02 6.89 21.71
C ILE A 490 12.03 7.90 21.15
N CYS A 491 11.73 8.52 20.02
CA CYS A 491 12.66 9.45 19.37
C CYS A 491 11.99 10.73 18.87
N SER A 492 12.79 11.79 18.77
CA SER A 492 12.50 13.00 18.01
C SER A 492 13.51 13.13 16.90
N ARG A 493 13.01 13.34 15.69
CA ARG A 493 13.79 13.43 14.47
C ARG A 493 14.45 14.80 14.33
N ASN A 494 15.70 14.87 13.88
CA ASN A 494 16.33 16.12 13.46
C ASN A 494 16.00 16.49 12.00
N GLY A 495 14.91 17.22 11.77
CA GLY A 495 14.52 17.72 10.44
C GLY A 495 15.18 19.04 10.03
N GLY A 496 16.35 19.35 10.60
CA GLY A 496 17.10 20.58 10.35
C GLY A 496 17.83 20.63 9.01
N THR A 497 18.45 21.77 8.71
CA THR A 497 19.34 21.93 7.54
C THR A 497 20.65 22.60 7.95
N GLY A 498 21.78 21.98 7.62
CA GLY A 498 23.09 22.42 8.11
C GLY A 498 23.10 22.44 9.64
N VAL A 499 23.65 23.49 10.24
CA VAL A 499 23.75 23.61 11.71
C VAL A 499 22.43 23.99 12.41
N LYS A 500 21.37 24.29 11.65
CA LYS A 500 20.05 24.59 12.23
C LYS A 500 19.29 23.29 12.42
N TYR A 501 18.75 23.07 13.61
CA TYR A 501 17.90 21.91 13.90
C TYR A 501 16.42 22.28 13.91
N ALA A 502 15.58 21.29 13.65
CA ALA A 502 14.13 21.37 13.82
C ALA A 502 13.63 20.00 14.31
N TRP A 503 13.33 19.90 15.60
CA TRP A 503 12.83 18.65 16.17
C TRP A 503 11.42 18.35 15.65
N GLN A 504 11.25 17.15 15.13
CA GLN A 504 10.01 16.64 14.56
C GLN A 504 9.70 15.25 15.13
N GLY A 505 8.47 14.79 14.93
CA GLY A 505 8.11 13.40 15.20
C GLY A 505 8.43 12.45 14.07
N PHE A 506 8.22 11.16 14.34
CA PHE A 506 8.34 10.08 13.36
C PHE A 506 7.00 9.72 12.75
N LYS A 507 5.87 9.80 13.47
CA LYS A 507 4.52 9.58 12.94
C LYS A 507 3.95 10.87 12.35
N THR A 508 4.23 12.01 12.97
CA THR A 508 3.80 13.33 12.47
C THR A 508 4.87 14.40 12.72
N ALA A 509 4.86 15.48 11.94
CA ALA A 509 5.80 16.59 12.13
C ALA A 509 5.80 17.19 13.55
N LYS A 510 4.68 17.13 14.27
CA LYS A 510 4.51 17.73 15.61
C LYS A 510 4.69 16.73 16.77
N GLY A 511 4.72 15.42 16.47
CA GLY A 511 4.73 14.37 17.49
C GLY A 511 6.12 14.10 18.06
N LEU A 512 6.62 14.94 18.96
CA LEU A 512 7.94 14.72 19.55
C LEU A 512 7.97 13.49 20.45
N ARG A 513 9.12 12.77 20.47
CA ARG A 513 9.36 11.60 21.32
C ARG A 513 8.32 10.50 21.12
N GLU A 514 8.09 10.13 19.87
CA GLU A 514 7.19 9.03 19.51
C GLU A 514 7.94 7.69 19.54
N THR A 515 7.23 6.62 19.90
CA THR A 515 7.76 5.25 19.85
C THR A 515 8.20 4.90 18.44
N VAL A 516 9.48 4.55 18.30
CA VAL A 516 10.06 4.03 17.07
C VAL A 516 10.38 2.54 17.16
N PHE A 517 10.58 1.99 18.37
CA PHE A 517 10.85 0.57 18.60
C PHE A 517 10.16 0.07 19.88
N ASP A 518 9.41 -1.03 19.77
CA ASP A 518 8.66 -1.68 20.86
C ASP A 518 8.72 -3.22 20.83
N LYS A 519 9.44 -3.81 19.87
CA LYS A 519 9.40 -5.25 19.55
C LYS A 519 10.18 -6.14 20.53
N ASN A 520 10.35 -5.76 21.79
CA ASN A 520 11.24 -6.47 22.71
C ASN A 520 10.62 -7.81 23.19
N PRO A 521 11.20 -8.99 22.83
CA PRO A 521 10.66 -10.30 23.18
C PRO A 521 11.21 -10.85 24.51
N LYS A 522 11.95 -10.07 25.33
CA LYS A 522 12.54 -10.55 26.59
C LYS A 522 12.22 -9.65 27.77
N SER A 523 11.63 -10.24 28.81
CA SER A 523 11.48 -9.70 30.16
C SER A 523 12.80 -9.38 30.90
N ALA A 524 13.95 -9.43 30.21
CA ALA A 524 15.30 -9.33 30.78
C ALA A 524 16.20 -8.27 30.12
N ALA A 525 15.71 -7.48 29.15
CA ALA A 525 16.54 -6.44 28.53
C ALA A 525 16.56 -5.17 29.38
N SER A 526 17.55 -5.06 30.28
CA SER A 526 17.85 -3.78 30.94
C SER A 526 18.17 -2.71 29.90
N LYS A 527 17.58 -1.52 30.02
CA LYS A 527 17.88 -0.32 29.20
C LYS A 527 19.36 0.04 29.13
N SER A 528 20.16 -0.43 30.09
CA SER A 528 21.62 -0.25 30.11
C SER A 528 22.35 -0.95 28.95
N GLY A 529 21.76 -2.02 28.40
CA GLY A 529 22.34 -2.79 27.30
C GLY A 529 21.99 -2.28 25.91
N VAL A 530 21.09 -1.31 25.80
CA VAL A 530 20.62 -0.79 24.51
C VAL A 530 21.65 0.18 23.93
N VAL A 531 22.11 -0.10 22.72
CA VAL A 531 22.98 0.76 21.93
C VAL A 531 22.49 0.82 20.48
N PHE A 532 22.87 1.89 19.79
CA PHE A 532 22.59 2.09 18.37
C PHE A 532 23.91 2.18 17.60
N ALA A 533 24.01 1.50 16.47
CA ALA A 533 25.11 1.66 15.52
C ALA A 533 24.76 1.04 14.16
N ASP A 534 25.20 1.68 13.08
CA ASP A 534 25.17 1.15 11.71
C ASP A 534 26.10 -0.08 11.55
N LEU A 535 25.53 -1.28 11.70
CA LEU A 535 26.22 -2.55 11.66
C LEU A 535 26.34 -3.11 10.24
N ASN A 536 25.46 -2.70 9.33
CA ASN A 536 25.38 -3.22 7.96
C ASN A 536 25.98 -2.25 6.89
N GLY A 537 26.27 -1.01 7.27
CA GLY A 537 26.89 0.02 6.43
C GLY A 537 25.91 0.80 5.55
N ASP A 538 24.63 0.90 5.93
CA ASP A 538 23.59 1.58 5.15
C ASP A 538 23.18 2.96 5.67
N PHE A 539 23.88 3.46 6.69
CA PHE A 539 23.65 4.72 7.40
C PHE A 539 22.37 4.77 8.24
N ARG A 540 21.70 3.64 8.48
CA ARG A 540 20.64 3.53 9.49
C ARG A 540 21.20 2.82 10.70
N ASP A 541 21.04 3.40 11.88
CA ASP A 541 21.55 2.77 13.08
C ASP A 541 20.65 1.62 13.52
N GLU A 542 21.25 0.45 13.74
CA GLU A 542 20.58 -0.72 14.28
C GLU A 542 20.30 -0.63 15.77
N TYR A 543 19.16 -1.15 16.20
CA TYR A 543 18.91 -1.41 17.60
C TYR A 543 19.69 -2.67 18.01
N MET A 544 20.56 -2.53 19.00
CA MET A 544 21.34 -3.63 19.54
C MET A 544 21.19 -3.71 21.05
N TRP A 545 20.97 -4.93 21.55
CA TRP A 545 21.00 -5.21 22.97
C TRP A 545 22.23 -6.05 23.32
N ILE A 546 23.11 -5.49 24.15
CA ILE A 546 24.32 -6.11 24.66
C ILE A 546 24.01 -6.78 26.00
N SER A 547 24.32 -8.06 26.14
CA SER A 547 24.17 -8.80 27.41
C SER A 547 25.31 -8.52 28.38
N ASP A 548 25.20 -9.06 29.60
CA ASP A 548 26.25 -8.98 30.61
C ASP A 548 27.58 -9.66 30.19
N THR A 549 27.51 -10.63 29.27
CA THR A 549 28.69 -11.29 28.67
C THR A 549 29.17 -10.61 27.39
N GLY A 550 28.56 -9.50 27.00
CA GLY A 550 28.89 -8.81 25.75
C GLY A 550 28.32 -9.47 24.49
N SER A 551 27.42 -10.45 24.62
CA SER A 551 26.70 -11.01 23.46
C SER A 551 25.71 -9.97 22.93
N VAL A 552 25.45 -9.94 21.62
CA VAL A 552 24.65 -8.88 21.00
C VAL A 552 23.50 -9.48 20.22
N HIS A 553 22.28 -9.08 20.57
CA HIS A 553 21.07 -9.33 19.77
C HIS A 553 20.75 -8.07 18.98
N THR A 554 20.51 -8.19 17.68
CA THR A 554 20.33 -7.05 16.78
C THR A 554 18.98 -7.07 16.09
N TRP A 555 18.34 -5.92 15.98
CA TRP A 555 17.23 -5.66 15.08
C TRP A 555 17.69 -4.69 14.00
N ASN A 556 17.64 -5.15 12.75
CA ASN A 556 18.04 -4.39 11.58
C ASN A 556 17.03 -3.27 11.28
N ASN A 557 17.55 -2.05 11.08
CA ASN A 557 16.76 -0.86 10.80
C ASN A 557 16.59 -0.70 9.28
N MET A 558 15.38 -0.89 8.78
CA MET A 558 15.12 -0.75 7.35
C MET A 558 14.04 0.29 7.05
N ARG A 559 14.07 0.89 5.86
CA ARG A 559 13.03 1.83 5.42
C ARG A 559 11.63 1.20 5.48
N GLY A 560 10.74 1.81 6.25
CA GLY A 560 9.36 1.32 6.47
C GLY A 560 8.36 1.76 5.39
N TRP A 561 7.08 1.47 5.64
CA TRP A 561 5.92 1.94 4.88
C TRP A 561 4.77 2.25 5.84
N GLY A 562 3.64 2.70 5.33
CA GLY A 562 2.55 3.24 6.13
C GLY A 562 2.80 4.70 6.55
N LYS A 563 1.76 5.34 7.07
CA LYS A 563 1.82 6.73 7.55
C LYS A 563 2.88 6.89 8.64
N GLY A 564 3.55 8.02 8.62
CA GLY A 564 4.76 8.24 9.41
C GLY A 564 6.02 7.81 8.67
N ILE A 565 7.17 8.01 9.28
CA ILE A 565 8.50 7.64 8.82
C ILE A 565 9.19 6.70 9.82
N VAL A 566 8.44 6.12 10.77
CA VAL A 566 8.96 5.05 11.64
C VAL A 566 9.55 3.94 10.77
N PRO A 567 10.79 3.50 11.01
CA PRO A 567 11.39 2.41 10.25
C PRO A 567 10.71 1.06 10.50
N GLU A 568 10.96 0.10 9.61
CA GLU A 568 10.63 -1.29 9.89
C GLU A 568 11.84 -1.95 10.57
N TRP A 569 11.62 -2.47 11.78
CA TRP A 569 12.60 -3.25 12.53
C TRP A 569 12.43 -4.74 12.25
N ARG A 570 13.52 -5.41 11.83
CA ARG A 570 13.54 -6.86 11.57
C ARG A 570 14.56 -7.54 12.46
N ASP A 571 14.15 -8.63 13.12
CA ASP A 571 15.06 -9.38 14.00
C ASP A 571 16.17 -10.05 13.17
N ALA A 572 17.43 -9.68 13.45
CA ALA A 572 18.63 -10.29 12.87
C ALA A 572 19.23 -11.37 13.80
N GLY A 573 18.61 -11.60 14.96
CA GLY A 573 19.01 -12.58 15.95
C GLY A 573 20.27 -12.21 16.73
N LEU A 574 20.92 -13.25 17.26
CA LEU A 574 22.20 -13.11 17.97
C LEU A 574 23.33 -12.90 16.95
N THR A 575 23.77 -11.66 16.78
CA THR A 575 24.85 -11.30 15.86
C THR A 575 26.21 -11.60 16.47
N HIS A 576 26.42 -11.30 17.76
CA HIS A 576 27.70 -11.55 18.44
C HIS A 576 27.51 -12.49 19.62
N LYS A 577 28.36 -13.52 19.72
CA LYS A 577 28.28 -14.52 20.80
C LYS A 577 28.74 -14.01 22.17
N GLY A 578 29.42 -12.86 22.22
CA GLY A 578 29.97 -12.31 23.45
C GLY A 578 31.30 -12.95 23.85
N GLN A 579 31.69 -12.72 25.10
CA GLN A 579 32.96 -13.14 25.68
C GLN A 579 32.74 -14.09 26.87
N ALA A 580 33.80 -14.77 27.30
CA ALA A 580 33.75 -15.62 28.49
C ALA A 580 33.58 -14.83 29.81
N ALA A 581 33.89 -13.52 29.80
CA ALA A 581 33.76 -12.65 30.97
C ALA A 581 32.33 -12.12 31.14
N LYS A 582 31.92 -11.91 32.40
CA LYS A 582 30.64 -11.29 32.81
C LYS A 582 30.88 -9.87 33.35
N GLY A 583 29.84 -9.05 33.48
CA GLY A 583 29.97 -7.66 33.91
C GLY A 583 30.63 -6.74 32.88
N ILE A 584 30.65 -7.15 31.61
CA ILE A 584 31.43 -6.45 30.57
C ILE A 584 30.57 -5.64 29.60
N GLN A 585 29.26 -5.53 29.83
CA GLN A 585 28.33 -4.82 28.94
C GLN A 585 28.86 -3.45 28.47
N ASN A 586 29.30 -2.58 29.39
CA ASN A 586 29.83 -1.24 29.03
C ASN A 586 31.22 -1.24 28.39
N ARG A 587 31.93 -2.37 28.42
CA ARG A 587 33.26 -2.54 27.84
C ARG A 587 33.20 -2.96 26.37
N ILE A 588 32.00 -3.16 25.83
CA ILE A 588 31.79 -3.43 24.42
C ILE A 588 31.55 -2.11 23.69
N LYS A 589 32.29 -1.89 22.61
CA LYS A 589 32.24 -0.71 21.74
C LYS A 589 32.10 -1.13 20.29
N PHE A 590 31.66 -0.19 19.47
CA PHE A 590 31.51 -0.36 18.03
C PHE A 590 32.20 0.79 17.30
N GLY A 591 32.92 0.49 16.23
CA GLY A 591 33.60 1.50 15.41
C GLY A 591 34.06 0.95 14.07
N ARG A 592 34.10 1.77 13.03
CA ARG A 592 34.60 1.47 11.69
C ARG A 592 36.12 1.50 11.70
N ILE A 593 36.74 0.40 12.13
CA ILE A 593 38.19 0.28 12.27
C ILE A 593 38.85 -0.07 10.94
N TYR A 594 38.24 -0.98 10.18
CA TYR A 594 38.81 -1.53 8.94
C TYR A 594 38.25 -0.93 7.65
N GLY A 595 37.35 0.05 7.72
CA GLY A 595 36.89 0.82 6.55
C GLY A 595 35.96 0.07 5.62
N SER A 596 35.19 -0.88 6.14
CA SER A 596 34.18 -1.61 5.37
C SER A 596 32.79 -0.93 5.34
N GLY A 597 32.68 0.28 5.90
CA GLY A 597 31.41 0.97 6.16
C GLY A 597 30.66 0.45 7.39
N ARG A 598 30.84 -0.83 7.71
CA ARG A 598 30.23 -1.51 8.87
C ARG A 598 31.01 -1.26 10.16
N ARG A 599 30.30 -1.20 11.29
CA ARG A 599 30.93 -1.10 12.62
C ARG A 599 31.50 -2.46 13.08
N ASP A 600 32.74 -2.44 13.56
CA ASP A 600 33.48 -3.57 14.11
C ASP A 600 33.23 -3.71 15.62
N TYR A 601 33.25 -4.94 16.14
CA TYR A 601 33.06 -5.22 17.57
C TYR A 601 34.37 -5.08 18.33
N ILE A 602 34.36 -4.30 19.43
CA ILE A 602 35.56 -3.95 20.20
C ILE A 602 35.31 -4.27 21.67
N TYR A 603 36.19 -5.07 22.27
CA TYR A 603 36.18 -5.38 23.70
C TYR A 603 37.36 -4.71 24.42
N LEU A 604 37.03 -3.86 25.39
CA LEU A 604 37.97 -3.21 26.31
C LEU A 604 38.35 -4.17 27.46
N ARG A 605 39.42 -4.94 27.23
CA ARG A 605 39.92 -5.93 28.19
C ARG A 605 40.97 -5.30 29.09
N SER A 606 40.65 -5.16 30.38
CA SER A 606 41.62 -4.66 31.37
C SER A 606 42.56 -5.76 31.85
N ASP A 607 43.82 -5.41 32.08
CA ASP A 607 44.79 -6.20 32.84
C ASP A 607 45.47 -5.31 33.92
N LYS A 608 46.50 -5.83 34.62
CA LYS A 608 47.20 -5.09 35.68
C LYS A 608 47.99 -3.87 35.17
N THR A 609 48.30 -3.85 33.88
CA THR A 609 49.21 -2.91 33.23
C THR A 609 48.49 -1.90 32.35
N GLY A 610 47.28 -2.21 31.85
CA GLY A 610 46.53 -1.34 30.95
C GLY A 610 45.18 -1.88 30.52
N ILE A 611 44.63 -1.28 29.46
CA ILE A 611 43.49 -1.79 28.70
C ILE A 611 43.93 -2.15 27.28
N ASP A 612 43.70 -3.41 26.94
CA ASP A 612 43.79 -3.93 25.57
C ASP A 612 42.46 -3.68 24.84
N MET A 613 42.55 -3.26 23.58
CA MET A 613 41.42 -3.26 22.66
C MET A 613 41.48 -4.53 21.80
N VAL A 614 40.56 -5.46 22.06
CA VAL A 614 40.42 -6.69 21.27
C VAL A 614 39.33 -6.46 20.23
N VAL A 615 39.66 -6.62 18.95
CA VAL A 615 38.76 -6.24 17.84
C VAL A 615 38.37 -7.46 17.00
N TRP A 616 37.12 -7.46 16.55
CA TRP A 616 36.57 -8.37 15.56
C TRP A 616 36.04 -7.56 14.39
N GLU A 617 36.67 -7.75 13.23
CA GLU A 617 36.29 -7.10 11.98
C GLU A 617 34.93 -7.63 11.53
N ASN A 618 33.98 -6.73 11.29
CA ASN A 618 32.66 -7.07 10.79
C ASN A 618 32.72 -7.31 9.27
N ARG A 619 32.30 -8.51 8.88
CA ARG A 619 32.21 -8.99 7.50
C ARG A 619 30.80 -9.45 7.13
N GLY A 620 29.80 -9.08 7.95
CA GLY A 620 28.40 -9.38 7.70
C GLY A 620 27.85 -8.64 6.49
N PHE A 621 26.70 -9.08 5.99
CA PHE A 621 26.10 -8.55 4.77
C PHE A 621 24.57 -8.59 4.85
N GLY A 622 23.92 -7.92 3.91
CA GLY A 622 22.46 -7.92 3.80
C GLY A 622 21.80 -6.88 4.69
N GLY A 623 20.50 -6.70 4.46
CA GLY A 623 19.66 -5.79 5.21
C GLY A 623 19.81 -4.31 4.88
N THR A 624 20.39 -3.98 3.72
CA THR A 624 20.69 -2.61 3.32
C THR A 624 19.78 -2.08 2.21
N LYS A 625 19.02 -2.94 1.52
CA LYS A 625 18.20 -2.57 0.34
C LYS A 625 16.81 -3.18 0.39
N ARG A 626 15.86 -2.55 -0.29
CA ARG A 626 14.49 -3.03 -0.53
C ARG A 626 14.25 -3.34 -2.00
N LYS A 627 13.30 -4.25 -2.27
CA LYS A 627 12.93 -4.61 -3.65
C LYS A 627 12.52 -3.40 -4.48
N ALA A 628 11.80 -2.45 -3.89
CA ALA A 628 11.37 -1.23 -4.59
C ALA A 628 12.48 -0.19 -4.83
N ASP A 629 13.66 -0.32 -4.20
CA ASP A 629 14.76 0.67 -4.34
C ASP A 629 15.28 0.81 -5.77
N GLY A 630 15.07 -0.23 -6.58
CA GLY A 630 15.52 -0.26 -7.98
C GLY A 630 14.51 0.26 -8.98
N ASN A 631 13.34 0.77 -8.56
CA ASN A 631 12.29 1.17 -9.50
C ASN A 631 12.60 2.48 -10.21
N PHE A 632 12.59 2.43 -11.53
CA PHE A 632 12.57 3.57 -12.44
C PHE A 632 11.39 3.43 -13.41
N TYR A 633 10.85 4.58 -13.82
CA TYR A 633 9.77 4.66 -14.80
C TYR A 633 10.17 5.66 -15.88
N CYS A 634 10.14 5.24 -17.13
CA CYS A 634 10.48 6.09 -18.27
C CYS A 634 10.05 5.44 -19.58
N ASP A 635 9.67 6.22 -20.58
CA ASP A 635 9.35 5.70 -21.92
C ASP A 635 10.63 5.26 -22.67
N MET A 636 11.06 4.02 -22.45
CA MET A 636 12.28 3.49 -23.07
C MET A 636 12.10 3.19 -24.57
N ARG A 637 10.86 3.23 -25.07
CA ARG A 637 10.47 2.76 -26.41
C ARG A 637 9.95 3.87 -27.32
N GLY A 638 9.60 5.02 -26.78
CA GLY A 638 8.98 6.13 -27.51
C GLY A 638 7.50 5.88 -27.82
N THR A 639 6.79 5.26 -26.88
CA THR A 639 5.36 4.94 -26.98
C THR A 639 4.44 6.05 -26.46
N GLY A 640 5.00 7.10 -25.85
CA GLY A 640 4.30 8.13 -25.09
C GLY A 640 3.86 7.66 -23.70
N SER A 641 4.38 6.54 -23.20
CA SER A 641 4.00 5.94 -21.92
C SER A 641 5.20 5.37 -21.18
N ASP A 642 5.25 5.57 -19.87
CA ASP A 642 6.38 5.11 -19.07
C ASP A 642 6.41 3.59 -18.95
N ASP A 643 7.56 3.00 -19.31
CA ASP A 643 7.91 1.61 -19.05
C ASP A 643 8.52 1.46 -17.64
N TYR A 644 8.48 0.25 -17.09
CA TYR A 644 9.08 -0.06 -15.79
C TYR A 644 10.47 -0.67 -15.97
N VAL A 645 11.49 -0.02 -15.42
CA VAL A 645 12.89 -0.46 -15.44
C VAL A 645 13.35 -0.72 -14.02
N TRP A 646 13.98 -1.88 -13.79
CA TRP A 646 14.57 -2.19 -12.48
C TRP A 646 16.10 -2.18 -12.56
N ILE A 647 16.74 -1.33 -11.75
CA ILE A 647 18.19 -1.10 -11.74
C ILE A 647 18.80 -1.50 -10.39
N TYR A 648 19.82 -2.35 -10.42
CA TYR A 648 20.62 -2.77 -9.26
C TYR A 648 21.41 -1.61 -8.66
N PHE A 649 21.79 -1.74 -7.39
CA PHE A 649 22.49 -0.68 -6.66
C PHE A 649 23.82 -0.26 -7.31
N ASP A 650 24.54 -1.18 -7.94
CA ASP A 650 25.82 -0.97 -8.64
C ASP A 650 25.68 -0.48 -10.08
N GLY A 651 24.45 -0.17 -10.53
CA GLY A 651 24.19 0.49 -11.80
C GLY A 651 24.01 -0.44 -13.02
N HIS A 652 23.85 -1.75 -12.83
CA HIS A 652 23.37 -2.61 -13.90
C HIS A 652 21.84 -2.76 -13.88
N ALA A 653 21.21 -2.93 -15.04
CA ALA A 653 19.78 -3.23 -15.16
C ALA A 653 19.60 -4.52 -15.94
N ALA A 654 18.66 -5.36 -15.51
CA ALA A 654 18.34 -6.64 -16.14
C ALA A 654 16.84 -6.84 -16.39
N GLU A 655 15.99 -5.94 -15.88
CA GLU A 655 14.54 -6.03 -16.03
C GLU A 655 14.01 -4.76 -16.68
N LEU A 656 13.30 -4.96 -17.80
CA LEU A 656 12.49 -3.96 -18.47
C LEU A 656 11.12 -4.59 -18.73
N ASN A 657 10.08 -3.91 -18.27
CA ASN A 657 8.70 -4.32 -18.46
C ASN A 657 7.99 -3.20 -19.24
N ALA A 658 7.51 -3.55 -20.43
CA ALA A 658 6.83 -2.67 -21.35
C ALA A 658 5.42 -2.34 -20.89
N ASN A 659 5.06 -1.06 -20.85
CA ASN A 659 3.69 -0.64 -20.59
C ASN A 659 2.80 -0.99 -21.79
N ILE A 660 1.76 -1.77 -21.53
CA ILE A 660 0.76 -2.23 -22.51
C ILE A 660 -0.66 -1.74 -22.15
N HIS A 661 -0.77 -0.81 -21.20
CA HIS A 661 -2.02 -0.25 -20.69
C HIS A 661 -3.04 -1.27 -20.15
N ASN A 662 -2.57 -2.43 -19.70
CA ASN A 662 -3.42 -3.51 -19.18
C ASN A 662 -3.00 -3.96 -17.77
N PRO A 663 -3.05 -3.08 -16.76
CA PRO A 663 -2.61 -3.40 -15.41
C PRO A 663 -3.41 -4.59 -14.81
N PRO A 664 -2.77 -5.51 -14.06
CA PRO A 664 -1.37 -5.48 -13.62
C PRO A 664 -0.37 -6.12 -14.61
N LEU A 665 -0.78 -6.42 -15.84
CA LEU A 665 0.06 -7.08 -16.84
C LEU A 665 0.99 -6.09 -17.54
N TRP A 666 2.25 -6.47 -17.68
CA TRP A 666 3.26 -5.77 -18.46
C TRP A 666 3.74 -6.66 -19.61
N GLY A 667 4.20 -6.05 -20.70
CA GLY A 667 4.95 -6.77 -21.73
C GLY A 667 6.34 -7.12 -21.21
N ASN A 668 6.70 -8.39 -21.25
CA ASN A 668 7.92 -8.95 -20.65
C ASN A 668 8.80 -9.65 -21.70
N ASP A 669 8.61 -9.34 -22.97
CA ASP A 669 9.34 -9.89 -24.12
C ASP A 669 10.60 -9.11 -24.49
N LEU A 670 10.82 -7.96 -23.86
CA LEU A 670 11.99 -7.11 -24.07
C LEU A 670 13.13 -7.43 -23.10
N LYS A 671 14.36 -7.32 -23.62
CA LYS A 671 15.59 -7.36 -22.84
C LYS A 671 16.19 -5.97 -22.72
N ILE A 672 16.84 -5.71 -21.60
CA ILE A 672 17.69 -4.53 -21.40
C ILE A 672 19.06 -5.01 -20.93
N GLU A 673 20.11 -4.56 -21.62
CA GLU A 673 21.49 -4.81 -21.21
C GLU A 673 22.13 -3.46 -20.89
N LEU A 674 22.04 -3.06 -19.62
CA LEU A 674 22.62 -1.82 -19.12
C LEU A 674 23.61 -2.14 -18.01
N LYS A 675 24.83 -1.59 -18.13
CA LYS A 675 25.80 -1.57 -17.05
C LYS A 675 26.59 -0.26 -17.12
N VAL A 676 26.39 0.58 -16.13
CA VAL A 676 27.03 1.90 -16.03
C VAL A 676 27.85 2.01 -14.75
N PRO A 677 28.87 2.89 -14.69
CA PRO A 677 29.66 3.06 -13.49
C PRO A 677 28.89 3.82 -12.39
N GLY A 678 29.16 3.47 -11.13
CA GLY A 678 28.65 4.18 -9.96
C GLY A 678 27.31 3.66 -9.44
N PRO A 679 26.85 4.17 -8.28
CA PRO A 679 25.64 3.68 -7.63
C PRO A 679 24.38 4.19 -8.33
N ARG A 680 23.27 3.44 -8.21
CA ARG A 680 21.98 3.77 -8.85
C ARG A 680 21.41 5.15 -8.52
N VAL A 681 21.76 5.72 -7.37
CA VAL A 681 21.28 7.06 -6.96
C VAL A 681 21.76 8.15 -7.91
N GLY A 682 22.91 7.95 -8.58
CA GLY A 682 23.45 8.85 -9.60
C GLY A 682 22.93 8.57 -11.02
N ILE A 683 22.03 7.60 -11.21
CA ILE A 683 21.43 7.27 -12.51
C ILE A 683 20.10 8.00 -12.67
N HIS A 684 19.91 8.57 -13.86
CA HIS A 684 18.69 9.23 -14.30
C HIS A 684 18.24 8.63 -15.63
N LEU A 685 16.93 8.38 -15.77
CA LEU A 685 16.31 8.04 -17.05
C LEU A 685 15.52 9.27 -17.50
N ALA A 686 15.84 9.82 -18.67
CA ALA A 686 15.17 10.99 -19.22
C ALA A 686 15.46 11.12 -20.72
N ASP A 687 14.54 11.69 -21.50
CA ASP A 687 14.78 11.96 -22.93
C ASP A 687 15.74 13.15 -23.08
N TRP A 688 17.03 12.87 -23.27
CA TRP A 688 18.05 13.91 -23.39
C TRP A 688 18.19 14.42 -24.82
N THR A 689 17.84 13.60 -25.82
CA THR A 689 17.99 13.95 -27.24
C THR A 689 16.75 14.58 -27.85
N GLY A 690 15.60 14.48 -27.19
CA GLY A 690 14.29 14.92 -27.66
C GLY A 690 13.72 14.02 -28.76
N ASP A 691 14.09 12.73 -28.75
CA ASP A 691 13.64 11.76 -29.75
C ASP A 691 12.41 10.94 -29.31
N GLY A 692 11.86 11.28 -28.15
CA GLY A 692 10.73 10.64 -27.49
C GLY A 692 11.11 9.44 -26.63
N LYS A 693 12.39 9.03 -26.59
CA LYS A 693 12.84 7.88 -25.81
C LYS A 693 13.71 8.33 -24.65
N CYS A 694 13.56 7.66 -23.52
CA CYS A 694 14.46 7.89 -22.40
C CYS A 694 15.85 7.34 -22.66
N ASP A 695 16.85 8.20 -22.40
CA ASP A 695 18.26 7.88 -22.34
C ASP A 695 18.69 7.57 -20.90
N VAL A 696 19.89 7.00 -20.73
CA VAL A 696 20.49 6.76 -19.41
C VAL A 696 21.60 7.77 -19.16
N LEU A 697 21.46 8.54 -18.08
CA LEU A 697 22.41 9.58 -17.71
C LEU A 697 23.03 9.28 -16.35
N VAL A 698 24.36 9.32 -16.30
CA VAL A 698 25.15 8.99 -15.11
C VAL A 698 25.82 10.24 -14.57
N GLN A 699 25.43 10.64 -13.36
CA GLN A 699 25.96 11.79 -12.66
C GLN A 699 27.26 11.44 -11.92
N ASN A 700 28.28 12.26 -12.10
CA ASN A 700 29.41 12.30 -11.19
C ASN A 700 29.03 13.00 -9.88
N GLU A 701 29.19 12.33 -8.75
CA GLU A 701 28.79 12.84 -7.43
C GLU A 701 29.42 14.20 -7.08
N ALA A 702 30.73 14.32 -7.27
CA ALA A 702 31.50 15.48 -6.84
C ALA A 702 31.30 16.71 -7.74
N THR A 703 31.27 16.50 -9.06
CA THR A 703 31.23 17.61 -10.04
C THR A 703 29.82 17.90 -10.55
N GLY A 704 28.92 16.92 -10.52
CA GLY A 704 27.62 16.99 -11.19
C GLY A 704 27.68 16.77 -12.70
N ALA A 705 28.83 16.42 -13.27
CA ALA A 705 28.93 16.12 -14.70
C ALA A 705 28.09 14.89 -15.09
N LEU A 706 27.38 14.96 -16.22
CA LEU A 706 26.54 13.87 -16.75
C LEU A 706 27.20 13.18 -17.93
N THR A 707 27.32 11.86 -17.85
CA THR A 707 27.70 10.99 -18.97
C THR A 707 26.44 10.40 -19.61
N LEU A 708 26.30 10.57 -20.93
CA LEU A 708 25.15 10.08 -21.69
C LEU A 708 25.40 8.67 -22.24
N TYR A 709 24.43 7.79 -22.01
CA TYR A 709 24.27 6.51 -22.67
C TYR A 709 22.97 6.59 -23.49
N GLU A 710 23.12 6.98 -24.75
CA GLU A 710 22.00 7.26 -25.66
C GLU A 710 21.27 5.97 -26.02
N ASN A 711 19.94 5.98 -25.91
CA ASN A 711 19.08 4.86 -26.22
C ASN A 711 18.96 4.67 -27.74
N THR A 712 19.31 3.49 -28.22
CA THR A 712 19.33 3.14 -29.65
C THR A 712 18.20 2.19 -30.05
N TYR A 713 17.18 2.05 -29.20
CA TYR A 713 16.03 1.19 -29.46
C TYR A 713 15.36 1.50 -30.80
N LYS A 714 14.98 0.43 -31.51
CA LYS A 714 14.22 0.48 -32.75
C LYS A 714 12.92 -0.28 -32.57
N THR A 715 11.82 0.30 -33.02
CA THR A 715 10.49 -0.33 -32.98
C THR A 715 10.54 -1.75 -33.54
N GLY A 716 10.00 -2.72 -32.79
CA GLY A 716 10.00 -4.14 -33.14
C GLY A 716 11.25 -4.92 -32.70
N SER A 717 12.30 -4.25 -32.20
CA SER A 717 13.42 -4.91 -31.54
C SER A 717 12.97 -5.57 -30.23
N LYS A 718 13.57 -6.73 -29.90
CA LYS A 718 13.40 -7.42 -28.61
C LYS A 718 14.40 -6.99 -27.55
N SER A 719 15.25 -6.00 -27.84
CA SER A 719 16.27 -5.50 -26.92
C SER A 719 16.40 -3.98 -27.01
N VAL A 720 16.57 -3.34 -25.85
CA VAL A 720 16.95 -1.93 -25.68
C VAL A 720 18.46 -1.86 -25.45
N THR A 721 19.16 -1.12 -26.31
CA THR A 721 20.62 -1.00 -26.32
C THR A 721 21.07 0.45 -26.22
N PHE A 722 22.27 0.69 -25.70
CA PHE A 722 22.78 2.05 -25.46
C PHE A 722 24.14 2.31 -26.09
N THR A 723 24.39 3.55 -26.52
CA THR A 723 25.70 4.03 -26.97
C THR A 723 26.25 5.06 -26.00
N ASN A 724 27.44 4.81 -25.43
CA ASN A 724 28.11 5.80 -24.58
C ASN A 724 28.65 6.97 -25.41
N LYS A 725 28.17 8.19 -25.11
CA LYS A 725 28.57 9.45 -25.78
C LYS A 725 29.55 10.29 -24.96
N GLY A 726 29.94 9.82 -23.78
CA GLY A 726 30.79 10.57 -22.87
C GLY A 726 30.03 11.68 -22.13
N VAL A 727 30.78 12.62 -21.57
CA VAL A 727 30.23 13.73 -20.79
C VAL A 727 29.55 14.76 -21.71
N VAL A 728 28.29 15.11 -21.41
CA VAL A 728 27.43 15.92 -22.28
C VAL A 728 27.02 17.28 -21.72
N THR A 729 27.39 17.59 -20.47
CA THR A 729 26.95 18.82 -19.80
C THR A 729 28.12 19.61 -19.20
N PRO A 730 28.09 20.95 -19.28
CA PRO A 730 28.94 21.83 -18.49
C PRO A 730 28.32 22.15 -17.11
N ALA A 731 27.13 21.62 -16.79
CA ALA A 731 26.43 21.90 -15.54
C ALA A 731 27.23 21.42 -14.31
N THR A 732 27.25 22.26 -13.27
CA THR A 732 27.97 21.99 -12.01
C THR A 732 27.01 21.81 -10.85
N CYS A 733 26.24 20.71 -10.85
CA CYS A 733 25.45 20.31 -9.68
C CYS A 733 26.33 19.61 -8.63
N SER A 734 27.22 20.35 -7.98
CA SER A 734 28.19 19.81 -7.01
C SER A 734 27.57 19.47 -5.63
N GLN A 735 26.24 19.46 -5.53
CA GLN A 735 25.52 19.14 -4.29
C GLN A 735 25.44 17.63 -4.02
N GLY A 736 25.93 16.79 -4.94
CA GLY A 736 25.96 15.33 -4.82
C GLY A 736 24.59 14.70 -4.54
N TRP A 737 24.58 13.66 -3.73
CA TRP A 737 23.40 13.05 -3.13
C TRP A 737 23.72 12.68 -1.68
N GLY A 738 22.69 12.57 -0.84
CA GLY A 738 22.83 12.12 0.53
C GLY A 738 22.81 10.59 0.65
N VAL A 739 22.66 10.12 1.90
CA VAL A 739 22.63 8.68 2.22
C VAL A 739 21.28 8.04 1.88
N SER A 740 20.19 8.79 2.01
CA SER A 740 18.87 8.35 1.56
C SER A 740 18.82 8.29 0.02
N PRO A 741 18.26 7.22 -0.58
CA PRO A 741 18.17 7.09 -2.05
C PRO A 741 17.30 8.16 -2.71
N PHE A 742 16.48 8.88 -1.92
CA PHE A 742 15.66 9.98 -2.38
C PHE A 742 16.34 11.35 -2.27
N ASP A 743 17.41 11.47 -1.47
CA ASP A 743 18.14 12.72 -1.27
C ASP A 743 19.08 13.02 -2.45
N ARG A 744 18.49 13.41 -3.58
CA ARG A 744 19.21 13.68 -4.82
C ARG A 744 19.44 15.17 -5.02
N GLY A 745 20.70 15.58 -5.19
CA GLY A 745 21.08 16.96 -5.54
C GLY A 745 20.90 17.30 -7.02
N MET A 746 20.45 16.34 -7.84
CA MET A 746 20.08 16.57 -9.24
C MET A 746 18.77 15.86 -9.59
N ARG A 747 17.95 16.49 -10.43
CA ARG A 747 16.81 15.88 -11.13
C ARG A 747 16.85 16.29 -12.60
N LEU A 748 16.39 15.40 -13.48
CA LEU A 748 16.23 15.70 -14.90
C LEU A 748 14.73 15.76 -15.23
N ALA A 749 14.30 16.83 -15.88
CA ALA A 749 12.90 17.04 -16.27
C ALA A 749 12.82 18.13 -17.33
N ASP A 750 11.93 17.98 -18.31
CA ASP A 750 11.63 19.01 -19.32
C ASP A 750 10.85 20.17 -18.66
N ILE A 751 11.53 21.27 -18.33
CA ILE A 751 10.92 22.40 -17.62
C ILE A 751 10.47 23.52 -18.58
N ASP A 752 11.02 23.59 -19.79
CA ASP A 752 10.67 24.62 -20.77
C ASP A 752 9.67 24.14 -21.85
N GLY A 753 9.50 22.83 -21.98
CA GLY A 753 8.53 22.14 -22.82
C GLY A 753 9.02 21.90 -24.25
N ASP A 754 10.34 21.82 -24.46
CA ASP A 754 10.93 21.56 -25.77
C ASP A 754 11.06 20.06 -26.13
N GLY A 755 10.64 19.18 -25.21
CA GLY A 755 10.73 17.73 -25.33
C GLY A 755 12.06 17.15 -24.87
N ARG A 756 12.99 17.97 -24.37
CA ARG A 756 14.30 17.53 -23.86
C ARG A 756 14.37 17.72 -22.36
N ALA A 757 14.99 16.77 -21.68
CA ALA A 757 15.17 16.84 -20.25
C ALA A 757 16.24 17.88 -19.88
N ASP A 758 15.87 18.78 -18.96
CA ASP A 758 16.74 19.82 -18.41
C ASP A 758 17.39 19.41 -17.09
N VAL A 759 18.47 20.08 -16.71
CA VAL A 759 19.24 19.76 -15.50
C VAL A 759 18.82 20.66 -14.34
N MET A 760 18.15 20.10 -13.34
CA MET A 760 17.80 20.80 -12.10
C MET A 760 18.75 20.41 -10.97
N CYS A 761 19.51 21.37 -10.44
CA CYS A 761 20.36 21.20 -9.26
C CYS A 761 19.60 21.60 -7.99
N LEU A 762 19.52 20.71 -7.01
CA LEU A 762 18.77 20.89 -5.77
C LEU A 762 19.72 21.02 -4.57
N GLU A 763 19.60 22.13 -3.84
CA GLU A 763 20.25 22.32 -2.54
C GLU A 763 19.46 21.59 -1.42
N PRO A 764 20.09 21.28 -0.27
CA PRO A 764 19.43 20.56 0.83
C PRO A 764 18.11 21.18 1.33
N ASN A 765 18.00 22.52 1.27
CA ASN A 765 16.80 23.27 1.66
C ASN A 765 15.74 23.38 0.55
N GLY A 766 15.92 22.69 -0.58
CA GLY A 766 14.99 22.68 -1.71
C GLY A 766 15.08 23.90 -2.63
N ARG A 767 16.10 24.76 -2.49
CA ARG A 767 16.40 25.76 -3.52
C ARG A 767 16.84 25.05 -4.81
N ILE A 768 16.35 25.53 -5.95
CA ILE A 768 16.58 24.91 -7.25
C ILE A 768 17.24 25.92 -8.19
N THR A 769 18.39 25.53 -8.74
CA THR A 769 19.02 26.19 -9.90
C THR A 769 19.01 25.24 -11.08
N GLY A 770 19.19 25.71 -12.31
CA GLY A 770 19.14 24.78 -13.44
C GLY A 770 19.79 25.26 -14.74
N TRP A 771 19.87 24.31 -15.66
CA TRP A 771 20.34 24.50 -17.02
C TRP A 771 19.36 23.87 -18.01
N LEU A 772 19.05 24.58 -19.09
CA LEU A 772 18.21 24.07 -20.17
C LEU A 772 19.06 23.30 -21.18
N ASN A 773 18.56 22.17 -21.66
CA ASN A 773 19.19 21.31 -22.67
C ASN A 773 18.61 21.60 -24.06
N LEU A 774 18.86 22.81 -24.56
CA LEU A 774 18.34 23.23 -25.86
C LEU A 774 19.07 22.49 -27.00
N LYS A 775 18.40 22.38 -28.14
CA LYS A 775 19.02 21.89 -29.39
C LYS A 775 20.27 22.69 -29.81
N SER A 776 20.35 23.97 -29.43
CA SER A 776 21.51 24.84 -29.67
C SER A 776 22.65 24.66 -28.66
N GLY A 777 22.47 23.84 -27.63
CA GLY A 777 23.40 23.63 -26.53
C GLY A 777 22.85 24.09 -25.18
N MET A 778 23.61 23.81 -24.12
CA MET A 778 23.20 24.05 -22.73
C MET A 778 23.13 25.54 -22.38
N GLU A 779 22.05 25.97 -21.73
CA GLU A 779 21.85 27.35 -21.24
C GLU A 779 21.71 27.38 -19.71
N ASN A 780 22.52 28.18 -19.01
CA ASN A 780 22.34 28.39 -17.56
C ASN A 780 21.19 29.36 -17.29
N VAL A 781 20.14 28.90 -16.63
CA VAL A 781 18.96 29.72 -16.30
C VAL A 781 18.94 30.20 -14.84
N GLY A 782 20.04 30.03 -14.12
CA GLY A 782 20.21 30.49 -12.76
C GLY A 782 19.21 29.85 -11.81
N GLN A 783 18.58 30.67 -10.96
CA GLN A 783 17.66 30.17 -9.95
C GLN A 783 16.26 29.91 -10.49
N VAL A 784 15.91 28.63 -10.63
CA VAL A 784 14.60 28.16 -11.10
C VAL A 784 13.52 28.36 -10.03
N LYS A 785 13.82 28.00 -8.77
CA LYS A 785 12.87 28.09 -7.63
C LYS A 785 13.58 28.49 -6.34
N PHE A 786 13.04 29.48 -5.63
CA PHE A 786 13.45 29.79 -4.25
C PHE A 786 13.10 28.65 -3.30
N SER A 787 13.95 28.44 -2.28
CA SER A 787 13.64 27.53 -1.17
C SER A 787 12.36 27.97 -0.45
N GLU A 788 11.53 26.98 -0.10
CA GLU A 788 10.39 27.12 0.81
C GLU A 788 10.61 26.33 2.11
N GLY A 789 11.88 26.07 2.47
CA GLY A 789 12.23 25.26 3.64
C GLY A 789 11.84 23.78 3.50
N ARG A 790 11.78 23.28 2.25
CA ARG A 790 11.39 21.90 1.92
C ARG A 790 12.64 21.07 1.66
N GLU A 791 12.72 19.88 2.21
CA GLU A 791 13.85 18.98 1.95
C GLU A 791 13.83 18.51 0.48
N ARG A 792 15.01 18.45 -0.15
CA ARG A 792 15.09 18.02 -1.57
C ARG A 792 14.69 16.56 -1.78
N ALA A 793 14.76 15.73 -0.74
CA ALA A 793 14.31 14.34 -0.79
C ALA A 793 12.80 14.19 -1.10
N ASP A 794 12.01 15.22 -0.75
CA ASP A 794 10.56 15.26 -0.91
C ASP A 794 10.10 15.88 -2.24
N ILE A 795 11.03 16.25 -3.12
CA ILE A 795 10.73 16.93 -4.40
C ILE A 795 10.72 15.93 -5.56
N ARG A 796 9.68 16.00 -6.40
CA ARG A 796 9.54 15.28 -7.68
C ARG A 796 9.20 16.26 -8.79
N PHE A 797 9.42 15.84 -10.04
CA PHE A 797 9.07 16.58 -11.24
C PHE A 797 8.23 15.68 -12.14
N ALA A 798 7.08 16.18 -12.60
CA ALA A 798 6.24 15.52 -13.60
C ALA A 798 5.20 16.53 -14.12
N ASP A 799 4.70 16.35 -15.34
CA ASP A 799 3.65 17.22 -15.89
C ASP A 799 2.27 16.78 -15.38
N VAL A 800 1.65 17.56 -14.49
CA VAL A 800 0.39 17.18 -13.83
C VAL A 800 -0.82 17.44 -14.72
N GLU A 801 -0.71 18.37 -15.67
CA GLU A 801 -1.86 18.86 -16.45
C GLU A 801 -1.62 18.82 -17.97
N ASN A 802 -0.63 18.02 -18.43
CA ASN A 802 -0.22 17.88 -19.83
C ASN A 802 0.01 19.25 -20.49
N SER A 803 0.74 20.13 -19.81
CA SER A 803 1.13 21.43 -20.34
C SER A 803 2.35 21.39 -21.26
N GLY A 804 2.97 20.22 -21.40
CA GLY A 804 4.27 20.00 -22.02
C GLY A 804 5.44 20.32 -21.10
N ARG A 805 5.20 20.87 -19.89
CA ARG A 805 6.24 21.28 -18.95
C ARG A 805 6.08 20.54 -17.63
N ALA A 806 7.20 20.07 -17.09
CA ALA A 806 7.23 19.47 -15.77
C ALA A 806 6.86 20.49 -14.68
N ASP A 807 5.98 20.05 -13.78
CA ASP A 807 5.61 20.74 -12.56
C ASP A 807 6.48 20.28 -11.39
N ILE A 808 6.61 21.10 -10.35
CA ILE A 808 7.24 20.68 -9.09
C ILE A 808 6.16 20.06 -8.20
N ILE A 809 6.42 18.85 -7.71
CA ILE A 809 5.55 18.14 -6.79
C ILE A 809 6.30 17.96 -5.46
N TYR A 810 5.79 18.58 -4.40
CA TYR A 810 6.30 18.39 -3.04
C TYR A 810 5.45 17.33 -2.32
N LEU A 811 6.11 16.30 -1.81
CA LEU A 811 5.49 15.24 -1.02
C LEU A 811 5.57 15.57 0.47
N ASP A 812 4.45 15.45 1.18
CA ASP A 812 4.49 15.30 2.63
C ASP A 812 5.17 13.97 2.97
N LYS A 813 6.29 14.02 3.69
CA LYS A 813 7.04 12.81 4.01
C LYS A 813 6.26 11.81 4.88
N TYR A 814 5.33 12.25 5.73
CA TYR A 814 4.59 11.39 6.65
C TYR A 814 3.36 10.76 5.99
N THR A 815 2.71 11.47 5.07
CA THR A 815 1.43 11.05 4.51
C THR A 815 1.41 10.90 2.99
N GLY A 816 2.45 11.36 2.29
CA GLY A 816 2.53 11.36 0.82
C GLY A 816 1.57 12.33 0.14
N ALA A 817 0.94 13.25 0.88
CA ALA A 817 0.14 14.30 0.27
C ALA A 817 1.01 15.11 -0.68
N ALA A 818 0.63 15.21 -1.95
CA ALA A 818 1.45 15.88 -2.94
C ALA A 818 0.91 17.27 -3.28
N THR A 819 1.65 18.30 -2.86
CA THR A 819 1.41 19.70 -3.19
C THR A 819 2.06 20.02 -4.54
N VAL A 820 1.26 20.53 -5.49
CA VAL A 820 1.72 20.79 -6.85
C VAL A 820 1.98 22.28 -7.06
N PHE A 821 3.14 22.61 -7.59
CA PHE A 821 3.50 23.94 -8.08
C PHE A 821 3.54 23.89 -9.59
N LYS A 822 2.49 24.44 -10.22
CA LYS A 822 2.34 24.45 -11.67
C LYS A 822 3.37 25.36 -12.31
N ASN A 823 4.05 24.87 -13.34
CA ASN A 823 4.97 25.61 -14.17
C ASN A 823 4.24 26.45 -15.22
N LEU A 824 4.36 27.77 -15.12
CA LEU A 824 3.76 28.73 -16.07
C LEU A 824 4.77 29.25 -17.11
N GLY A 825 5.92 28.60 -17.21
CA GLY A 825 6.99 28.93 -18.15
C GLY A 825 7.97 29.97 -17.63
N ARG A 826 8.97 30.24 -18.48
CA ARG A 826 10.08 31.14 -18.18
C ARG A 826 9.59 32.58 -17.99
N LYS A 827 10.24 33.30 -17.07
CA LYS A 827 9.96 34.69 -16.72
C LYS A 827 11.21 35.55 -16.90
N ALA A 828 11.05 36.77 -17.40
CA ALA A 828 12.09 37.80 -17.36
C ALA A 828 12.11 38.53 -16.00
N GLY A 829 13.30 38.92 -15.53
CA GLY A 829 13.48 39.77 -14.35
C GLY A 829 14.22 39.11 -13.18
N THR A 830 14.08 39.68 -11.98
CA THR A 830 14.73 39.20 -10.75
C THR A 830 13.87 38.14 -10.04
N GLY A 831 14.52 37.20 -9.37
CA GLY A 831 13.86 36.14 -8.59
C GLY A 831 13.99 34.75 -9.21
N SER A 832 12.90 33.99 -9.20
CA SER A 832 12.80 32.71 -9.92
C SER A 832 12.73 32.96 -11.43
N SER A 833 13.56 32.24 -12.19
CA SER A 833 13.59 32.31 -13.66
C SER A 833 12.37 31.67 -14.34
N PHE A 834 11.54 30.95 -13.57
CA PHE A 834 10.27 30.38 -13.99
C PHE A 834 9.12 30.87 -13.10
N ASN A 835 7.94 31.04 -13.69
CA ASN A 835 6.73 31.35 -12.95
C ASN A 835 6.11 30.06 -12.38
N TRP A 836 5.83 30.07 -11.08
CA TRP A 836 5.25 28.94 -10.37
C TRP A 836 3.94 29.33 -9.70
N SER A 837 2.90 28.52 -9.87
CA SER A 837 1.62 28.69 -9.19
C SER A 837 1.37 27.53 -8.24
N ASN A 838 1.28 27.80 -6.93
CA ASN A 838 0.94 26.79 -5.94
C ASN A 838 -0.53 26.39 -6.10
N ARG A 839 -0.78 25.14 -6.50
CA ARG A 839 -2.11 24.57 -6.72
C ARG A 839 -2.63 23.79 -5.51
N GLY A 840 -1.89 23.78 -4.40
CA GLY A 840 -2.23 23.03 -3.20
C GLY A 840 -2.04 21.53 -3.38
N VAL A 841 -2.59 20.75 -2.45
CA VAL A 841 -2.54 19.28 -2.47
C VAL A 841 -3.49 18.76 -3.55
N LEU A 842 -2.95 18.17 -4.62
CA LEU A 842 -3.73 17.62 -5.73
C LEU A 842 -3.76 16.09 -5.77
N TYR A 843 -2.83 15.44 -5.07
CA TYR A 843 -2.74 13.99 -4.93
C TYR A 843 -2.93 13.56 -3.48
N ALA A 844 -3.62 12.44 -3.29
CA ALA A 844 -4.12 12.00 -1.99
C ALA A 844 -2.99 11.52 -1.05
N PRO A 845 -3.14 11.70 0.28
CA PRO A 845 -2.23 11.17 1.28
C PRO A 845 -2.43 9.67 1.51
N ILE A 846 -1.86 8.83 0.64
CA ILE A 846 -2.03 7.38 0.70
C ILE A 846 -1.10 6.74 1.74
N ASP A 847 0.17 7.10 1.68
CA ASP A 847 1.28 6.50 2.42
C ASP A 847 2.46 7.49 2.42
N ARG A 848 3.53 7.28 3.19
CA ARG A 848 4.68 8.19 3.29
C ARG A 848 5.29 8.56 1.93
N GLY A 849 5.87 9.76 1.83
CA GLY A 849 6.33 10.33 0.57
C GLY A 849 7.31 9.44 -0.22
N GLU A 850 8.15 8.68 0.48
CA GLU A 850 9.11 7.73 -0.11
C GLU A 850 8.48 6.60 -0.94
N THR A 851 7.17 6.37 -0.80
CA THR A 851 6.42 5.34 -1.52
C THR A 851 5.64 5.88 -2.72
N MET A 852 5.69 7.19 -2.96
CA MET A 852 4.93 7.88 -3.99
C MET A 852 5.80 8.21 -5.22
N HIS A 853 5.36 7.74 -6.39
CA HIS A 853 5.98 8.02 -7.69
C HIS A 853 4.97 8.71 -8.62
N PHE A 854 5.48 9.50 -9.57
CA PHE A 854 4.68 10.22 -10.55
C PHE A 854 5.14 9.83 -11.95
N THR A 855 4.24 9.24 -12.73
CA THR A 855 4.56 8.57 -14.01
C THR A 855 3.46 8.82 -15.02
N ASN A 856 3.73 8.79 -16.31
CA ASN A 856 2.73 8.77 -17.37
C ASN A 856 2.37 7.30 -17.73
N GLN A 857 1.72 6.58 -16.81
CA GLN A 857 1.35 5.17 -17.01
C GLN A 857 0.07 5.01 -17.85
N GLY A 858 -0.85 5.97 -17.75
CA GLY A 858 -2.08 6.03 -18.52
C GLY A 858 -1.89 6.48 -19.97
N GLY A 859 -0.70 6.99 -20.33
CA GLY A 859 -0.37 7.41 -21.69
C GLY A 859 -1.02 8.72 -22.13
N LEU A 860 -1.42 9.58 -21.19
CA LEU A 860 -2.10 10.84 -21.46
C LEU A 860 -1.18 12.08 -21.43
N GLY A 861 0.12 11.86 -21.21
CA GLY A 861 1.09 12.95 -20.96
C GLY A 861 0.94 13.60 -19.58
N ARG A 862 0.06 13.05 -18.73
CA ARG A 862 -0.24 13.53 -17.38
C ARG A 862 0.37 12.61 -16.34
N ALA A 863 0.84 13.20 -15.26
CA ALA A 863 1.39 12.49 -14.12
C ALA A 863 0.28 11.72 -13.39
N ASP A 864 0.28 10.40 -13.51
CA ASP A 864 -0.43 9.49 -12.63
C ASP A 864 0.35 9.32 -11.33
N LEU A 865 -0.36 9.05 -10.23
CA LEU A 865 0.26 8.72 -8.96
C LEU A 865 0.40 7.20 -8.84
N VAL A 866 1.61 6.72 -8.57
CA VAL A 866 1.92 5.31 -8.36
C VAL A 866 2.42 5.13 -6.92
N HIS A 867 1.63 4.43 -6.11
CA HIS A 867 2.01 4.01 -4.76
C HIS A 867 2.74 2.68 -4.81
N VAL A 868 3.97 2.60 -4.33
CA VAL A 868 4.83 1.41 -4.35
C VAL A 868 5.12 0.92 -2.94
N LEU A 869 4.81 -0.34 -2.65
CA LEU A 869 5.13 -0.98 -1.37
C LEU A 869 6.61 -1.39 -1.35
N PRO A 870 7.46 -0.87 -0.43
CA PRO A 870 8.90 -1.07 -0.47
C PRO A 870 9.35 -2.54 -0.44
N PHE A 871 8.71 -3.36 0.39
CA PHE A 871 9.12 -4.75 0.64
C PHE A 871 8.72 -5.70 -0.48
N THR A 872 7.49 -5.62 -0.97
CA THR A 872 6.96 -6.54 -2.00
C THR A 872 7.16 -6.02 -3.41
N ASN A 873 7.43 -4.72 -3.55
CA ASN A 873 7.42 -3.98 -4.80
C ASN A 873 6.09 -4.06 -5.58
N LYS A 874 4.99 -4.37 -4.89
CA LYS A 874 3.65 -4.22 -5.46
C LYS A 874 3.35 -2.73 -5.62
N ALA A 875 2.69 -2.35 -6.72
CA ALA A 875 2.34 -0.95 -6.96
C ALA A 875 0.89 -0.76 -7.39
N TYR A 876 0.33 0.39 -7.02
CA TYR A 876 -1.05 0.78 -7.29
C TYR A 876 -1.10 2.17 -7.92
N THR A 877 -1.74 2.29 -9.07
CA THR A 877 -1.80 3.52 -9.87
C THR A 877 -3.16 4.18 -9.76
N TYR A 878 -3.13 5.49 -9.54
CA TYR A 878 -4.26 6.41 -9.50
C TYR A 878 -4.16 7.30 -10.73
N PHE A 879 -4.99 7.01 -11.73
CA PHE A 879 -4.88 7.64 -13.04
C PHE A 879 -5.38 9.09 -13.00
N ASN A 880 -4.63 9.99 -13.62
CA ASN A 880 -4.92 11.41 -13.72
C ASN A 880 -5.58 11.73 -15.08
N GLU A 881 -6.90 11.59 -15.13
CA GLU A 881 -7.69 11.73 -16.35
C GLU A 881 -8.54 13.00 -16.32
N CYS A 882 -9.06 13.41 -17.48
CA CYS A 882 -10.09 14.43 -17.57
C CYS A 882 -11.45 13.76 -17.60
N GLY A 883 -12.36 14.19 -16.71
CA GLY A 883 -13.74 13.73 -16.78
C GLY A 883 -14.46 14.33 -17.99
N ALA A 884 -15.38 13.56 -18.57
CA ALA A 884 -16.36 14.10 -19.50
C ALA A 884 -17.52 14.64 -18.65
N SER A 885 -17.89 15.92 -18.77
CA SER A 885 -19.16 16.41 -18.20
C SER A 885 -20.31 16.17 -19.18
N GLY A 886 -21.49 15.84 -18.65
CA GLY A 886 -22.77 15.91 -19.37
C GLY A 886 -23.05 14.85 -20.46
N GLY A 887 -22.12 13.96 -20.78
CA GLY A 887 -22.26 12.96 -21.85
C GLY A 887 -23.24 11.81 -21.56
N ASP A 888 -23.92 11.32 -22.60
CA ASP A 888 -24.76 10.11 -22.54
C ASP A 888 -23.98 8.85 -22.93
N ASP A 889 -24.19 7.75 -22.20
CA ASP A 889 -23.51 6.45 -22.42
C ASP A 889 -23.91 5.75 -23.73
N GLY A 890 -24.94 6.25 -24.42
CA GLY A 890 -25.49 5.71 -25.65
C GLY A 890 -26.81 6.40 -26.02
N PRO A 891 -27.63 5.82 -26.92
CA PRO A 891 -28.97 6.33 -27.22
C PRO A 891 -29.85 6.43 -25.97
N ILE A 892 -30.66 7.50 -25.89
CA ILE A 892 -31.60 7.71 -24.78
C ILE A 892 -32.72 6.68 -24.88
N THR A 893 -32.77 5.76 -23.92
CA THR A 893 -33.74 4.66 -23.83
C THR A 893 -34.30 4.56 -22.41
N ASP A 894 -35.45 3.91 -22.25
CA ASP A 894 -36.01 3.64 -20.92
C ASP A 894 -35.05 2.74 -20.13
N PRO A 895 -34.50 3.18 -18.98
CA PRO A 895 -33.62 2.34 -18.17
C PRO A 895 -34.34 1.18 -17.46
N GLY A 896 -35.67 1.09 -17.56
CA GLY A 896 -36.47 0.02 -16.95
C GLY A 896 -36.40 0.05 -15.43
N LEU A 897 -36.61 1.23 -14.82
CA LEU A 897 -36.66 1.38 -13.37
C LEU A 897 -37.81 0.55 -12.77
N PRO A 898 -37.60 -0.17 -11.65
CA PRO A 898 -38.66 -0.93 -11.01
C PRO A 898 -39.82 -0.01 -10.57
N LYS A 899 -41.05 -0.53 -10.62
CA LYS A 899 -42.24 0.19 -10.14
C LYS A 899 -42.13 0.40 -8.63
N TYR A 900 -42.29 1.65 -8.19
CA TYR A 900 -42.32 2.06 -6.79
C TYR A 900 -43.57 2.91 -6.55
N SER A 901 -44.42 2.50 -5.61
CA SER A 901 -45.46 3.36 -5.03
C SER A 901 -45.42 3.25 -3.51
N THR A 902 -45.41 4.40 -2.84
CA THR A 902 -45.67 4.48 -1.41
C THR A 902 -47.17 4.35 -1.24
N GLY A 903 -47.62 3.27 -0.57
CA GLY A 903 -49.03 3.10 -0.22
C GLY A 903 -49.55 4.32 0.54
N GLY A 904 -50.31 5.15 -0.17
CA GLY A 904 -51.12 6.25 0.33
C GLY A 904 -52.31 6.36 -0.62
N GLN A 905 -53.51 6.19 -0.06
CA GLN A 905 -54.80 6.10 -0.75
C GLN A 905 -54.97 7.12 -1.89
N ASP A 906 -55.30 6.64 -3.08
CA ASP A 906 -56.47 7.08 -3.86
C ASP A 906 -56.80 6.01 -4.92
N GLY A 907 -58.08 5.65 -5.04
CA GLY A 907 -58.55 4.41 -5.67
C GLY A 907 -58.86 4.47 -7.17
N GLY A 908 -59.02 3.29 -7.78
CA GLY A 908 -59.73 3.11 -9.05
C GLY A 908 -59.17 2.08 -10.03
N THR A 909 -59.79 0.89 -10.01
CA THR A 909 -60.04 -0.10 -11.10
C THR A 909 -58.90 -0.86 -11.80
N ASP A 910 -58.88 -2.18 -11.54
CA ASP A 910 -58.61 -3.35 -12.39
C ASP A 910 -57.98 -3.16 -13.78
N ASP A 911 -56.79 -3.72 -13.97
CA ASP A 911 -56.57 -5.02 -14.65
C ASP A 911 -55.32 -5.67 -13.98
N GLY A 912 -55.11 -6.97 -13.86
CA GLY A 912 -55.72 -8.11 -14.51
C GLY A 912 -54.64 -8.98 -15.18
N SER A 913 -53.63 -9.48 -14.45
CA SER A 913 -52.98 -10.79 -14.73
C SER A 913 -51.85 -11.14 -13.75
N GLU A 914 -51.98 -12.35 -13.19
CA GLU A 914 -50.92 -13.21 -12.65
C GLU A 914 -49.81 -13.37 -13.73
N ASP A 915 -48.51 -13.35 -13.44
CA ASP A 915 -47.75 -14.37 -12.73
C ASP A 915 -46.42 -13.78 -12.20
N GLY A 916 -46.20 -13.86 -10.89
CA GLY A 916 -44.92 -13.55 -10.25
C GLY A 916 -44.23 -14.82 -9.76
N GLY A 917 -43.23 -15.29 -10.49
CA GLY A 917 -42.17 -16.17 -10.00
C GLY A 917 -40.83 -15.41 -9.98
N GLY A 918 -40.12 -15.46 -8.84
CA GLY A 918 -38.86 -14.75 -8.52
C GLY A 918 -37.68 -15.04 -9.48
N SER A 919 -36.57 -14.30 -9.47
CA SER A 919 -35.49 -14.12 -8.46
C SER A 919 -34.41 -13.22 -9.15
N SER A 920 -33.44 -12.50 -8.55
CA SER A 920 -32.26 -12.87 -7.71
C SER A 920 -31.34 -11.62 -7.57
N ASP A 921 -30.18 -11.55 -6.89
CA ASP A 921 -29.59 -11.91 -5.58
C ASP A 921 -28.16 -11.28 -5.57
N ASP A 922 -27.65 -10.75 -4.44
CA ASP A 922 -26.23 -10.34 -4.28
C ASP A 922 -25.41 -11.41 -3.54
N CYS A 923 -24.23 -11.65 -4.09
CA CYS A 923 -23.25 -12.70 -3.82
C CYS A 923 -22.16 -12.26 -2.88
N SER A 924 -22.10 -10.96 -2.65
CA SER A 924 -20.98 -10.40 -1.97
C SER A 924 -20.95 -11.01 -0.57
N LYS A 925 -22.05 -11.28 0.19
CA LYS A 925 -22.02 -11.84 1.59
C LYS A 925 -22.53 -13.26 1.70
N PRO A 926 -21.67 -14.22 2.03
CA PRO A 926 -22.13 -15.53 2.36
C PRO A 926 -22.57 -15.50 3.81
N THR A 927 -23.83 -15.15 4.05
CA THR A 927 -24.47 -15.34 5.35
C THR A 927 -24.85 -16.80 5.46
N PHE A 928 -24.31 -17.49 6.46
CA PHE A 928 -24.74 -18.81 6.85
C PHE A 928 -25.65 -18.66 8.07
N ASP A 929 -26.94 -19.01 7.95
CA ASP A 929 -27.92 -18.78 9.02
C ASP A 929 -27.82 -19.90 10.06
N GLY A 930 -27.35 -19.54 11.23
CA GLY A 930 -26.51 -20.39 12.08
C GLY A 930 -27.20 -21.06 13.26
N ASP A 931 -28.46 -21.44 13.13
CA ASP A 931 -29.11 -22.26 14.14
C ASP A 931 -28.55 -23.70 14.12
N SER A 932 -28.41 -24.31 15.30
CA SER A 932 -28.05 -25.72 15.45
C SER A 932 -29.16 -26.64 14.90
N LYS A 933 -29.12 -26.95 13.60
CA LYS A 933 -30.18 -27.71 12.90
C LYS A 933 -29.62 -28.71 11.88
N VAL A 934 -30.40 -29.76 11.62
CA VAL A 934 -30.16 -30.65 10.45
C VAL A 934 -30.40 -29.82 9.20
N ILE A 935 -29.40 -29.73 8.32
CA ILE A 935 -29.50 -28.98 7.05
C ILE A 935 -29.55 -29.89 5.81
N LEU A 936 -29.05 -31.13 5.92
CA LEU A 936 -29.21 -32.17 4.90
C LEU A 936 -29.46 -33.51 5.60
N SER A 937 -30.54 -34.22 5.23
CA SER A 937 -30.93 -35.49 5.87
C SER A 937 -30.35 -36.73 5.18
N GLU A 938 -29.64 -36.52 4.09
CA GLU A 938 -28.91 -37.53 3.35
C GLU A 938 -27.57 -37.86 4.02
N ASN A 939 -27.07 -39.08 3.78
CA ASN A 939 -25.76 -39.50 4.25
C ASN A 939 -24.64 -38.65 3.61
N PHE A 940 -24.04 -37.76 4.39
CA PHE A 940 -23.06 -36.76 3.98
C PHE A 940 -21.94 -36.66 5.03
N PRO A 941 -21.02 -37.65 5.08
CA PRO A 941 -19.93 -37.65 6.04
C PRO A 941 -18.86 -36.63 5.68
N ASP A 942 -18.13 -36.18 6.68
CA ASP A 942 -16.92 -35.34 6.57
C ASP A 942 -17.12 -34.06 5.76
N PRO A 943 -18.07 -33.18 6.18
CA PRO A 943 -18.38 -31.98 5.44
C PRO A 943 -17.27 -30.93 5.57
N SER A 944 -16.65 -30.59 4.46
CA SER A 944 -16.01 -29.28 4.28
C SER A 944 -17.01 -28.32 3.64
N PHE A 945 -16.78 -27.02 3.78
CA PHE A 945 -17.57 -26.02 3.04
C PHE A 945 -16.78 -24.80 2.68
N VAL A 946 -17.10 -24.25 1.52
CA VAL A 946 -16.47 -23.07 0.96
C VAL A 946 -17.52 -22.25 0.21
N PHE A 947 -17.36 -20.94 0.25
CA PHE A 947 -18.23 -20.05 -0.50
C PHE A 947 -17.68 -19.83 -1.90
N ASP A 948 -18.51 -20.09 -2.91
CA ASP A 948 -18.22 -19.68 -4.26
C ASP A 948 -18.75 -18.27 -4.50
N PHE A 949 -17.83 -17.33 -4.69
CA PHE A 949 -18.15 -15.95 -4.98
C PHE A 949 -18.70 -15.73 -6.39
N GLU A 950 -18.50 -16.67 -7.31
CA GLU A 950 -19.02 -16.61 -8.68
C GLU A 950 -20.50 -17.02 -8.75
N SER A 951 -20.84 -18.20 -8.21
CA SER A 951 -22.23 -18.68 -8.16
C SER A 951 -22.98 -18.27 -6.90
N CYS A 952 -22.34 -17.46 -6.04
CA CYS A 952 -23.01 -16.73 -4.96
C CYS A 952 -23.65 -17.66 -3.93
N THR A 953 -23.06 -18.84 -3.74
CA THR A 953 -23.62 -19.85 -2.87
C THR A 953 -22.53 -20.65 -2.17
N TRP A 954 -22.90 -21.23 -1.04
CA TRP A 954 -22.08 -22.19 -0.32
C TRP A 954 -22.13 -23.53 -1.01
N TYR A 955 -20.97 -24.15 -1.14
CA TYR A 955 -20.84 -25.56 -1.47
C TYR A 955 -20.24 -26.28 -0.28
N SER A 956 -20.71 -27.49 -0.07
CA SER A 956 -20.15 -28.42 0.88
C SER A 956 -19.75 -29.68 0.15
N PHE A 957 -18.61 -30.25 0.52
CA PHE A 957 -18.08 -31.47 -0.06
C PHE A 957 -18.01 -32.54 1.03
N GLY A 958 -18.36 -33.77 0.67
CA GLY A 958 -18.42 -34.88 1.62
C GLY A 958 -17.88 -36.17 1.01
N SER A 959 -17.60 -37.13 1.89
CA SER A 959 -17.03 -38.44 1.56
C SER A 959 -17.90 -39.25 0.59
N GLN A 960 -17.28 -40.19 -0.12
CA GLN A 960 -17.86 -41.04 -1.16
C GLN A 960 -19.17 -41.70 -0.72
N ASP A 961 -20.22 -41.54 -1.54
CA ASP A 961 -21.49 -42.27 -1.39
C ASP A 961 -22.26 -42.25 -2.73
N LYS A 962 -23.28 -43.10 -2.85
CA LYS A 962 -24.24 -43.12 -3.98
C LYS A 962 -23.57 -43.16 -5.37
N GLY A 963 -22.43 -43.86 -5.47
CA GLY A 963 -21.70 -44.03 -6.73
C GLY A 963 -20.88 -42.82 -7.17
N LYS A 964 -20.64 -41.85 -6.29
CA LYS A 964 -19.79 -40.67 -6.52
C LYS A 964 -18.53 -40.74 -5.68
N LEU A 965 -17.37 -40.43 -6.24
CA LEU A 965 -16.12 -40.40 -5.47
C LEU A 965 -16.12 -39.23 -4.48
N VAL A 966 -16.69 -38.08 -4.84
CA VAL A 966 -16.92 -36.98 -3.89
C VAL A 966 -18.37 -36.55 -3.96
N GLN A 967 -19.01 -36.39 -2.81
CA GLN A 967 -20.34 -35.80 -2.74
C GLN A 967 -20.22 -34.27 -2.70
N MET A 968 -21.20 -33.59 -3.30
CA MET A 968 -21.28 -32.14 -3.28
C MET A 968 -22.72 -31.70 -3.01
N ALA A 969 -22.90 -30.79 -2.07
CA ALA A 969 -24.16 -30.12 -1.80
C ALA A 969 -23.98 -28.61 -2.04
N ARG A 970 -25.06 -27.92 -2.42
CA ARG A 970 -25.08 -26.46 -2.44
C ARG A 970 -26.20 -25.93 -1.57
N TYR A 971 -26.01 -24.74 -1.05
CA TYR A 971 -27.10 -24.02 -0.43
C TYR A 971 -28.00 -23.40 -1.52
N ASN A 972 -29.23 -23.87 -1.64
CA ASN A 972 -30.23 -23.27 -2.51
C ASN A 972 -30.92 -22.13 -1.77
N LYS A 973 -30.38 -20.91 -1.93
CA LYS A 973 -30.89 -19.69 -1.31
C LYS A 973 -32.37 -19.44 -1.59
N ALA A 974 -32.85 -19.72 -2.81
CA ALA A 974 -34.24 -19.51 -3.19
C ALA A 974 -35.22 -20.43 -2.44
N LYS A 975 -34.74 -21.56 -1.94
CA LYS A 975 -35.52 -22.53 -1.15
C LYS A 975 -35.13 -22.55 0.33
N ASP A 976 -34.15 -21.73 0.71
CA ASP A 976 -33.52 -21.72 2.04
C ASP A 976 -33.19 -23.13 2.55
N LYS A 977 -32.54 -23.95 1.70
CA LYS A 977 -32.17 -25.32 2.05
C LYS A 977 -30.92 -25.78 1.34
N TRP A 978 -30.21 -26.72 1.95
CA TRP A 978 -29.15 -27.44 1.26
C TRP A 978 -29.73 -28.49 0.32
N GLU A 979 -29.13 -28.61 -0.86
CA GLU A 979 -29.51 -29.58 -1.87
C GLU A 979 -28.28 -30.39 -2.26
N LEU A 980 -28.38 -31.72 -2.12
CA LEU A 980 -27.38 -32.64 -2.66
C LEU A 980 -27.41 -32.56 -4.19
N LEU A 981 -26.26 -32.26 -4.79
CA LEU A 981 -26.13 -32.14 -6.24
C LEU A 981 -25.86 -33.50 -6.86
N SER A 982 -26.33 -33.72 -8.09
CA SER A 982 -26.09 -34.95 -8.85
C SER A 982 -24.67 -35.08 -9.39
N ASP A 983 -23.91 -33.98 -9.41
CA ASP A 983 -22.54 -33.98 -9.90
C ASP A 983 -21.62 -34.81 -9.00
N ASP A 984 -20.57 -35.35 -9.61
CA ASP A 984 -19.42 -35.94 -8.93
C ASP A 984 -18.20 -35.11 -9.35
N PRO A 985 -17.68 -34.24 -8.47
CA PRO A 985 -16.64 -33.28 -8.82
C PRO A 985 -15.28 -33.97 -9.02
N LEU A 986 -15.05 -35.19 -8.51
CA LEU A 986 -13.81 -35.94 -8.71
C LEU A 986 -14.11 -37.23 -9.49
N LYS A 987 -13.58 -37.39 -10.71
CA LYS A 987 -13.90 -38.55 -11.57
C LYS A 987 -12.98 -39.74 -11.38
N ASP A 988 -11.76 -39.49 -10.92
CA ASP A 988 -10.78 -40.50 -10.57
C ASP A 988 -9.85 -39.94 -9.47
N ALA A 989 -9.25 -40.82 -8.68
CA ALA A 989 -8.34 -40.48 -7.60
C ALA A 989 -6.89 -40.28 -8.06
N GLY A 990 -6.66 -40.11 -9.36
CA GLY A 990 -5.35 -40.08 -9.98
C GLY A 990 -4.77 -41.47 -10.21
N ALA A 991 -3.70 -41.55 -11.01
CA ALA A 991 -3.06 -42.82 -11.35
C ALA A 991 -2.50 -43.59 -10.13
N TRP A 992 -2.24 -42.89 -9.02
CA TRP A 992 -1.73 -43.45 -7.77
C TRP A 992 -2.83 -43.94 -6.82
N GLY A 993 -4.06 -43.46 -6.95
CA GLY A 993 -5.16 -43.69 -6.01
C GLY A 993 -6.24 -44.63 -6.53
N GLN A 994 -6.89 -45.39 -5.66
CA GLN A 994 -8.06 -46.21 -5.99
C GLN A 994 -9.32 -45.36 -6.00
N ASN A 995 -10.23 -45.62 -6.95
CA ASN A 995 -11.57 -45.00 -7.02
C ASN A 995 -12.55 -45.65 -6.03
N LEU A 996 -12.09 -45.83 -4.79
CA LEU A 996 -12.80 -46.55 -3.73
C LEU A 996 -12.56 -45.86 -2.40
N ASP A 997 -13.66 -45.57 -1.70
CA ASP A 997 -13.69 -45.03 -0.35
C ASP A 997 -12.85 -43.75 -0.19
N ILE A 998 -13.11 -42.80 -1.09
CA ILE A 998 -12.56 -41.45 -1.03
C ILE A 998 -13.23 -40.68 0.12
N VAL A 999 -12.42 -40.13 1.02
CA VAL A 999 -12.90 -39.56 2.28
C VAL A 999 -12.30 -38.20 2.59
N ALA A 1000 -13.07 -37.40 3.34
CA ALA A 1000 -12.75 -36.07 3.85
C ALA A 1000 -12.18 -35.11 2.78
N PRO A 1001 -12.96 -34.80 1.72
CA PRO A 1001 -12.54 -33.83 0.73
C PRO A 1001 -12.62 -32.40 1.29
N ASP A 1002 -11.61 -31.57 1.00
CA ASP A 1002 -11.62 -30.14 1.34
C ASP A 1002 -11.19 -29.29 0.14
N VAL A 1003 -11.85 -28.14 -0.05
CA VAL A 1003 -11.76 -27.35 -1.27
C VAL A 1003 -11.47 -25.89 -0.96
N GLN A 1004 -10.41 -25.35 -1.57
CA GLN A 1004 -10.07 -23.93 -1.44
C GLN A 1004 -9.76 -23.26 -2.79
N TRP A 1005 -10.01 -21.96 -2.86
CA TRP A 1005 -9.54 -21.12 -3.97
C TRP A 1005 -8.11 -20.64 -3.71
N ASN A 1006 -7.19 -20.95 -4.62
CA ASN A 1006 -5.79 -20.53 -4.46
C ASN A 1006 -5.48 -19.14 -5.06
N GLY A 1007 -6.45 -18.47 -5.67
CA GLY A 1007 -6.26 -17.22 -6.41
C GLY A 1007 -6.23 -17.38 -7.93
N LYS A 1008 -6.19 -18.62 -8.43
CA LYS A 1008 -6.15 -18.97 -9.85
C LYS A 1008 -7.13 -20.08 -10.22
N GLN A 1009 -7.21 -21.12 -9.41
CA GLN A 1009 -8.05 -22.31 -9.61
C GLN A 1009 -8.50 -22.88 -8.26
N TRP A 1010 -9.52 -23.74 -8.29
CA TRP A 1010 -9.95 -24.51 -7.15
C TRP A 1010 -9.01 -25.69 -6.92
N VAL A 1011 -8.60 -25.87 -5.67
CA VAL A 1011 -7.73 -26.95 -5.21
C VAL A 1011 -8.54 -27.82 -4.25
N MET A 1012 -8.70 -29.10 -4.59
CA MET A 1012 -9.35 -30.10 -3.76
C MET A 1012 -8.30 -31.03 -3.17
N TYR A 1013 -8.28 -31.17 -1.85
CA TYR A 1013 -7.58 -32.24 -1.14
C TYR A 1013 -8.58 -33.36 -0.86
N TYR A 1014 -8.10 -34.60 -0.86
CA TYR A 1014 -8.92 -35.78 -0.55
C TYR A 1014 -8.03 -36.91 -0.08
N SER A 1015 -8.60 -37.89 0.62
CA SER A 1015 -7.87 -39.08 1.05
C SER A 1015 -8.30 -40.30 0.22
N ALA A 1016 -7.35 -41.06 -0.30
CA ALA A 1016 -7.62 -42.24 -1.12
C ALA A 1016 -6.70 -43.41 -0.73
N PHE A 1017 -7.16 -44.64 -0.91
CA PHE A 1017 -6.27 -45.81 -0.89
C PHE A 1017 -5.30 -45.73 -2.06
N THR A 1018 -4.06 -46.17 -1.88
CA THR A 1018 -3.10 -46.23 -2.99
C THR A 1018 -3.38 -47.46 -3.87
N GLN A 1019 -3.08 -47.38 -5.17
CA GLN A 1019 -3.30 -48.49 -6.14
C GLN A 1019 -2.52 -49.76 -5.77
N ASP A 1020 -1.35 -49.59 -5.14
CA ASP A 1020 -0.44 -50.68 -4.80
C ASP A 1020 -0.73 -51.31 -3.42
N ASP A 1021 -1.62 -50.73 -2.60
CA ASP A 1021 -1.83 -51.16 -1.22
C ASP A 1021 -3.12 -51.98 -1.02
N ASN A 1022 -2.95 -53.23 -0.59
CA ASN A 1022 -4.02 -54.12 -0.13
C ASN A 1022 -4.23 -54.05 1.40
N ASP A 1023 -3.38 -53.32 2.13
CA ASP A 1023 -3.45 -53.19 3.60
C ASP A 1023 -4.45 -52.09 4.04
N GLY A 1024 -5.03 -51.38 3.08
CA GLY A 1024 -6.08 -50.38 3.29
C GLY A 1024 -5.61 -49.14 4.05
N LYS A 1025 -4.45 -48.59 3.69
CA LYS A 1025 -3.94 -47.30 4.19
C LYS A 1025 -4.17 -46.21 3.15
N ARG A 1026 -4.39 -44.97 3.60
CA ARG A 1026 -4.68 -43.83 2.72
C ARG A 1026 -3.52 -42.85 2.60
N CYS A 1027 -3.50 -42.14 1.49
CA CYS A 1027 -2.66 -40.97 1.26
C CYS A 1027 -3.53 -39.79 0.82
N ILE A 1028 -3.00 -38.58 1.01
CA ILE A 1028 -3.70 -37.34 0.64
C ILE A 1028 -3.35 -36.99 -0.79
N GLY A 1029 -4.36 -36.89 -1.63
CA GLY A 1029 -4.31 -36.39 -2.98
C GLY A 1029 -4.54 -34.89 -3.09
N VAL A 1030 -4.22 -34.34 -4.25
CA VAL A 1030 -4.67 -33.01 -4.65
C VAL A 1030 -5.14 -33.02 -6.10
N ALA A 1031 -6.24 -32.31 -6.36
CA ALA A 1031 -6.83 -32.17 -7.69
C ALA A 1031 -7.24 -30.72 -7.97
N PHE A 1032 -7.34 -30.36 -9.25
CA PHE A 1032 -7.53 -28.97 -9.69
C PHE A 1032 -8.72 -28.80 -10.62
N SER A 1033 -9.45 -27.71 -10.48
CA SER A 1033 -10.49 -27.32 -11.43
C SER A 1033 -10.61 -25.81 -11.55
N ASP A 1034 -11.00 -25.32 -12.72
CA ASP A 1034 -11.39 -23.92 -12.91
C ASP A 1034 -12.83 -23.66 -12.41
N SER A 1035 -13.61 -24.71 -12.09
CA SER A 1035 -14.96 -24.61 -11.55
C SER A 1035 -15.07 -25.31 -10.20
N ILE A 1036 -15.76 -24.69 -9.24
CA ILE A 1036 -16.01 -25.31 -7.93
C ILE A 1036 -16.79 -26.64 -8.04
N ARG A 1037 -17.56 -26.83 -9.12
CA ARG A 1037 -18.33 -28.06 -9.36
C ARG A 1037 -17.52 -29.16 -10.06
N GLY A 1038 -16.25 -28.91 -10.38
CA GLY A 1038 -15.40 -29.81 -11.12
C GLY A 1038 -15.72 -29.88 -12.62
N PRO A 1039 -15.24 -30.93 -13.33
CA PRO A 1039 -14.43 -32.01 -12.78
C PRO A 1039 -13.06 -31.50 -12.31
N TYR A 1040 -12.59 -32.04 -11.19
CA TYR A 1040 -11.25 -31.84 -10.66
C TYR A 1040 -10.32 -32.87 -11.27
N THR A 1041 -9.22 -32.40 -11.84
CA THR A 1041 -8.16 -33.24 -12.42
C THR A 1041 -7.12 -33.53 -11.34
N PRO A 1042 -6.98 -34.78 -10.88
CA PRO A 1042 -5.99 -35.15 -9.86
C PRO A 1042 -4.56 -35.08 -10.42
N ARG A 1043 -3.59 -34.90 -9.52
CA ARG A 1043 -2.19 -35.16 -9.84
C ARG A 1043 -1.92 -36.65 -9.98
N ASP A 1044 -0.90 -36.98 -10.76
CA ASP A 1044 -0.42 -38.35 -10.95
C ASP A 1044 0.21 -38.96 -9.68
N GLU A 1045 0.53 -38.14 -8.67
CA GLU A 1045 1.16 -38.55 -7.41
C GLU A 1045 0.43 -37.96 -6.20
N PRO A 1046 0.41 -38.64 -5.04
CA PRO A 1046 -0.16 -38.10 -3.82
C PRO A 1046 0.62 -36.88 -3.32
N LEU A 1047 -0.07 -35.95 -2.65
CA LEU A 1047 0.52 -34.79 -1.99
C LEU A 1047 1.30 -35.20 -0.73
N VAL A 1048 0.68 -36.00 0.14
CA VAL A 1048 1.31 -36.51 1.37
C VAL A 1048 0.99 -37.99 1.51
N CYS A 1049 2.01 -38.80 1.79
CA CYS A 1049 1.86 -40.25 1.94
C CYS A 1049 2.83 -40.77 3.01
N GLN A 1050 2.30 -41.26 4.14
CA GLN A 1050 3.09 -41.77 5.28
C GLN A 1050 2.62 -43.18 5.69
N LEU A 1051 2.73 -44.12 4.75
CA LEU A 1051 2.23 -45.50 4.89
C LEU A 1051 2.91 -46.31 6.01
N ASP A 1052 4.14 -45.94 6.38
CA ASP A 1052 4.90 -46.51 7.49
C ASP A 1052 4.28 -46.16 8.86
N LYS A 1053 3.54 -45.05 8.95
CA LYS A 1053 2.83 -44.60 10.14
C LYS A 1053 1.34 -44.96 10.16
N GLY A 1054 0.88 -45.79 9.23
CA GLY A 1054 -0.54 -46.17 9.10
C GLY A 1054 -1.28 -45.44 7.99
N GLY A 1055 -0.62 -44.49 7.31
CA GLY A 1055 -1.23 -43.62 6.31
C GLY A 1055 -1.64 -42.26 6.87
N VAL A 1056 -2.20 -41.43 5.99
CA VAL A 1056 -2.72 -40.10 6.31
C VAL A 1056 -4.13 -39.91 5.76
N ILE A 1057 -4.94 -39.15 6.49
CA ILE A 1057 -6.34 -38.87 6.17
C ILE A 1057 -6.73 -37.47 6.68
N ASP A 1058 -7.92 -37.02 6.34
CA ASP A 1058 -8.57 -35.78 6.81
C ASP A 1058 -7.78 -34.51 6.52
N PRO A 1059 -7.42 -34.23 5.25
CA PRO A 1059 -6.80 -32.97 4.90
C PRO A 1059 -7.78 -31.80 5.08
N SER A 1060 -7.29 -30.72 5.67
CA SER A 1060 -7.97 -29.42 5.72
C SER A 1060 -6.99 -28.31 5.37
N ALA A 1061 -7.40 -27.43 4.47
CA ALA A 1061 -6.65 -26.27 4.06
C ALA A 1061 -6.82 -25.12 5.05
N PHE A 1062 -5.71 -24.44 5.33
CA PHE A 1062 -5.72 -23.24 6.16
C PHE A 1062 -4.92 -22.12 5.49
N TYR A 1063 -5.51 -20.92 5.45
CA TYR A 1063 -4.82 -19.69 5.05
C TYR A 1063 -4.56 -18.86 6.30
N ASP A 1064 -3.29 -18.58 6.58
CA ASP A 1064 -2.88 -17.75 7.71
C ASP A 1064 -2.86 -16.26 7.28
N PRO A 1065 -3.82 -15.44 7.76
CA PRO A 1065 -3.89 -14.03 7.38
C PRO A 1065 -2.79 -13.17 8.00
N GLY A 1066 -2.13 -13.64 9.07
CA GLY A 1066 -1.07 -12.90 9.78
C GLY A 1066 0.29 -12.97 9.08
N SER A 1067 0.54 -14.08 8.37
CA SER A 1067 1.80 -14.32 7.66
C SER A 1067 1.64 -14.41 6.14
N ASP A 1068 0.40 -14.38 5.62
CA ASP A 1068 0.05 -14.56 4.20
C ASP A 1068 0.62 -15.88 3.64
N THR A 1069 0.43 -16.97 4.38
CA THR A 1069 0.92 -18.30 4.01
C THR A 1069 -0.23 -19.33 3.98
N ARG A 1070 -0.04 -20.41 3.21
CA ARG A 1070 -1.01 -21.50 3.08
C ARG A 1070 -0.46 -22.77 3.73
N TRP A 1071 -1.36 -23.54 4.33
CA TRP A 1071 -1.04 -24.72 5.08
C TRP A 1071 -2.05 -25.83 4.78
N VAL A 1072 -1.61 -27.07 4.91
CA VAL A 1072 -2.49 -28.23 5.00
C VAL A 1072 -2.33 -28.84 6.39
N VAL A 1073 -3.46 -29.08 7.05
CA VAL A 1073 -3.57 -29.79 8.32
C VAL A 1073 -4.12 -31.17 8.02
N TYR A 1074 -3.60 -32.22 8.64
CA TYR A 1074 -4.05 -33.60 8.38
C TYR A 1074 -3.78 -34.54 9.54
N LYS A 1075 -4.44 -35.71 9.53
CA LYS A 1075 -4.26 -36.77 10.52
C LYS A 1075 -3.27 -37.83 10.06
N ILE A 1076 -2.42 -38.29 10.97
CA ILE A 1076 -1.75 -39.60 10.90
C ILE A 1076 -2.75 -40.69 11.32
N ASP A 1077 -3.10 -41.61 10.43
CA ASP A 1077 -4.05 -42.70 10.69
C ASP A 1077 -3.38 -43.88 11.43
N GLY A 1078 -2.64 -43.57 12.50
CA GLY A 1078 -1.84 -44.54 13.24
C GLY A 1078 -2.65 -45.66 13.86
N ASN A 1079 -3.92 -45.40 14.18
CA ASN A 1079 -4.88 -46.39 14.65
C ASN A 1079 -5.04 -47.57 13.67
N ARG A 1080 -4.71 -47.40 12.39
CA ARG A 1080 -4.72 -48.48 11.38
C ARG A 1080 -3.68 -49.57 11.65
N ILE A 1081 -2.59 -49.22 12.31
CA ILE A 1081 -1.47 -50.12 12.64
C ILE A 1081 -1.24 -50.24 14.15
N CYS A 1082 -2.28 -49.97 14.96
CA CYS A 1082 -2.18 -49.91 16.43
C CYS A 1082 -1.14 -48.88 16.95
N GLY A 1083 -0.84 -47.85 16.15
CA GLY A 1083 -0.03 -46.69 16.50
C GLY A 1083 -0.88 -45.49 16.94
N LYS A 1084 -0.20 -44.40 17.32
CA LYS A 1084 -0.84 -43.17 17.78
C LYS A 1084 -1.43 -42.35 16.63
N THR A 1085 -2.57 -41.71 16.87
CA THR A 1085 -3.12 -40.65 16.03
C THR A 1085 -2.53 -39.29 16.40
N SER A 1086 -2.19 -38.52 15.38
CA SER A 1086 -1.62 -37.17 15.52
C SER A 1086 -2.14 -36.25 14.42
N ILE A 1087 -2.32 -34.98 14.74
CA ILE A 1087 -2.60 -33.90 13.80
C ILE A 1087 -1.29 -33.23 13.40
N MET A 1088 -1.06 -33.19 12.10
CA MET A 1088 0.11 -32.61 11.45
C MET A 1088 -0.26 -31.31 10.76
N LEU A 1089 0.69 -30.39 10.69
CA LEU A 1089 0.63 -29.13 9.98
C LEU A 1089 1.81 -29.07 9.00
N GLN A 1090 1.55 -28.76 7.73
CA GLN A 1090 2.61 -28.61 6.74
C GLN A 1090 2.36 -27.41 5.83
N GLN A 1091 3.40 -26.60 5.65
CA GLN A 1091 3.31 -25.42 4.79
C GLN A 1091 3.31 -25.81 3.32
N VAL A 1092 2.46 -25.14 2.55
CA VAL A 1092 2.48 -25.18 1.09
C VAL A 1092 2.80 -23.80 0.53
N GLU A 1093 3.35 -23.75 -0.69
CA GLU A 1093 3.47 -22.52 -1.45
C GLU A 1093 2.08 -21.92 -1.73
N ASN A 1094 2.07 -20.68 -2.26
CA ASN A 1094 0.82 -19.98 -2.56
C ASN A 1094 -0.06 -20.68 -3.61
N ASP A 1095 0.47 -21.66 -4.34
CA ASP A 1095 -0.29 -22.53 -5.22
C ASP A 1095 -1.24 -23.49 -4.47
N GLY A 1096 -1.03 -23.68 -3.17
CA GLY A 1096 -1.80 -24.55 -2.29
C GLY A 1096 -1.28 -25.99 -2.24
N PHE A 1097 -0.29 -26.41 -3.01
CA PHE A 1097 0.05 -27.85 -3.09
C PHE A 1097 1.53 -28.17 -3.28
N THR A 1098 2.40 -27.18 -3.40
CA THR A 1098 3.85 -27.41 -3.36
C THR A 1098 4.32 -27.35 -1.91
N LEU A 1099 4.75 -28.48 -1.33
CA LEU A 1099 5.23 -28.57 0.05
C LEU A 1099 6.55 -27.78 0.22
N LYS A 1100 6.65 -26.96 1.28
CA LYS A 1100 7.85 -26.12 1.54
C LYS A 1100 8.82 -26.71 2.57
N ASP A 1101 8.27 -27.20 3.67
CA ASP A 1101 9.00 -27.63 4.85
C ASP A 1101 8.53 -29.02 5.31
N ASP A 1102 9.27 -29.61 6.24
CA ASP A 1102 8.88 -30.86 6.90
C ASP A 1102 7.59 -30.67 7.73
N PRO A 1103 6.70 -31.68 7.81
CA PRO A 1103 5.48 -31.56 8.58
C PRO A 1103 5.74 -31.50 10.09
N VAL A 1104 4.98 -30.67 10.78
CA VAL A 1104 5.06 -30.45 12.23
C VAL A 1104 3.87 -31.11 12.91
N GLU A 1105 4.11 -31.93 13.94
CA GLU A 1105 3.03 -32.45 14.80
C GLU A 1105 2.53 -31.32 15.72
N ILE A 1106 1.25 -30.97 15.62
CA ILE A 1106 0.65 -29.87 16.40
C ILE A 1106 -0.26 -30.36 17.53
N LEU A 1107 -0.76 -31.60 17.45
CA LEU A 1107 -1.54 -32.24 18.51
C LEU A 1107 -1.42 -33.77 18.39
N SER A 1108 -1.30 -34.49 19.50
CA SER A 1108 -1.24 -35.97 19.52
C SER A 1108 -2.19 -36.54 20.58
N GLU A 1109 -2.66 -37.76 20.37
CA GLU A 1109 -3.61 -38.44 21.26
C GLU A 1109 -3.08 -38.57 22.70
N THR A 1110 -4.03 -38.63 23.64
CA THR A 1110 -3.75 -38.83 25.07
C THR A 1110 -4.43 -40.09 25.58
N ASP A 1111 -4.12 -40.52 26.80
CA ASP A 1111 -4.77 -41.69 27.40
C ASP A 1111 -6.30 -41.51 27.54
N ASP A 1112 -6.74 -40.26 27.70
CA ASP A 1112 -8.16 -39.85 27.82
C ASP A 1112 -8.81 -39.60 26.45
N GLU A 1113 -8.02 -39.24 25.44
CA GLU A 1113 -8.44 -38.95 24.06
C GLU A 1113 -7.70 -39.86 23.08
N LYS A 1114 -8.10 -41.13 23.04
CA LYS A 1114 -7.39 -42.22 22.32
C LYS A 1114 -7.47 -42.19 20.80
N LEU A 1115 -8.14 -41.19 20.23
CA LEU A 1115 -8.27 -40.99 18.79
C LEU A 1115 -8.51 -39.50 18.55
N LEU A 1116 -7.72 -38.90 17.66
CA LEU A 1116 -7.88 -37.53 17.16
C LEU A 1116 -8.05 -37.57 15.64
N GLU A 1117 -9.07 -36.88 15.12
CA GLU A 1117 -9.32 -36.83 13.68
C GLU A 1117 -10.04 -35.57 13.21
N THR A 1118 -10.19 -35.43 11.89
CA THR A 1118 -10.91 -34.33 11.24
C THR A 1118 -10.51 -32.93 11.71
N PRO A 1119 -9.24 -32.52 11.53
CA PRO A 1119 -8.80 -31.20 11.96
C PRO A 1119 -9.40 -30.08 11.10
N SER A 1120 -9.77 -28.97 11.74
CA SER A 1120 -10.11 -27.72 11.06
C SER A 1120 -9.50 -26.55 11.83
N LEU A 1121 -8.58 -25.83 11.18
CA LEU A 1121 -7.81 -24.75 11.78
C LEU A 1121 -8.33 -23.40 11.30
N VAL A 1122 -8.59 -22.48 12.22
CA VAL A 1122 -9.00 -21.09 11.93
C VAL A 1122 -8.20 -20.09 12.77
N TYR A 1123 -8.18 -18.82 12.35
CA TYR A 1123 -7.55 -17.74 13.10
C TYR A 1123 -8.61 -16.72 13.53
N GLU A 1124 -8.85 -16.62 14.84
CA GLU A 1124 -9.87 -15.75 15.43
C GLU A 1124 -9.34 -15.07 16.69
N ASP A 1125 -9.68 -13.79 16.88
CA ASP A 1125 -9.30 -12.99 18.05
C ASP A 1125 -7.81 -13.07 18.45
N GLY A 1126 -6.95 -13.08 17.43
CA GLY A 1126 -5.49 -13.10 17.62
C GLY A 1126 -4.91 -14.48 17.95
N SER A 1127 -5.71 -15.54 17.97
CA SER A 1127 -5.31 -16.90 18.32
C SER A 1127 -5.65 -17.90 17.20
N TYR A 1128 -4.87 -18.96 17.11
CA TYR A 1128 -5.15 -20.12 16.26
C TYR A 1128 -6.06 -21.08 17.02
N LEU A 1129 -7.21 -21.39 16.43
CA LEU A 1129 -8.23 -22.27 16.99
C LEU A 1129 -8.33 -23.54 16.11
N LEU A 1130 -7.94 -24.68 16.68
CA LEU A 1130 -8.00 -25.98 16.04
C LEU A 1130 -9.21 -26.75 16.56
N PHE A 1131 -10.23 -26.94 15.71
CA PHE A 1131 -11.28 -27.93 15.94
C PHE A 1131 -10.78 -29.32 15.54
N TYR A 1132 -11.17 -30.33 16.30
CA TYR A 1132 -10.91 -31.74 15.99
C TYR A 1132 -11.99 -32.62 16.62
N SER A 1133 -12.13 -33.85 16.11
CA SER A 1133 -13.03 -34.84 16.71
C SER A 1133 -12.23 -35.83 17.56
N SER A 1134 -12.83 -36.30 18.65
CA SER A 1134 -12.23 -37.35 19.49
C SER A 1134 -13.15 -38.54 19.71
N GLY A 1135 -12.57 -39.73 19.77
CA GLY A 1135 -13.29 -41.00 19.97
C GLY A 1135 -13.61 -41.74 18.67
N CYS A 1136 -14.43 -42.79 18.75
CA CYS A 1136 -14.86 -43.55 17.57
C CYS A 1136 -16.17 -42.99 17.04
N TYR A 1137 -16.26 -42.67 15.75
CA TYR A 1137 -17.44 -42.03 15.13
C TYR A 1137 -18.78 -42.81 15.26
N THR A 1138 -18.74 -44.11 15.59
CA THR A 1138 -19.93 -44.95 15.87
C THR A 1138 -20.31 -45.02 17.35
N SER A 1139 -19.49 -44.45 18.23
CA SER A 1139 -19.68 -44.39 19.67
C SER A 1139 -20.40 -43.10 20.07
N ASP A 1140 -21.25 -43.16 21.09
CA ASP A 1140 -21.88 -41.99 21.70
C ASP A 1140 -20.88 -41.01 22.34
N LYS A 1141 -19.64 -41.47 22.56
CA LYS A 1141 -18.50 -40.66 23.04
C LYS A 1141 -17.77 -39.88 21.95
N TYR A 1142 -18.18 -39.97 20.69
CA TYR A 1142 -17.59 -39.13 19.64
C TYR A 1142 -18.04 -37.68 19.84
N SER A 1143 -17.09 -36.77 19.95
CA SER A 1143 -17.36 -35.36 20.23
C SER A 1143 -16.43 -34.43 19.46
N ILE A 1144 -16.93 -33.22 19.20
CA ILE A 1144 -16.14 -32.09 18.68
C ILE A 1144 -15.46 -31.41 19.86
N LYS A 1145 -14.15 -31.24 19.76
CA LYS A 1145 -13.31 -30.55 20.73
C LYS A 1145 -12.50 -29.46 20.04
N TYR A 1146 -11.80 -28.66 20.84
CA TYR A 1146 -10.94 -27.62 20.33
C TYR A 1146 -9.63 -27.50 21.11
N ALA A 1147 -8.63 -26.91 20.49
CA ALA A 1147 -7.38 -26.49 21.11
C ALA A 1147 -6.96 -25.13 20.55
N THR A 1148 -6.28 -24.32 21.36
CA THR A 1148 -5.88 -22.96 21.00
C THR A 1148 -4.37 -22.78 21.08
N SER A 1149 -3.82 -21.90 20.26
CA SER A 1149 -2.41 -21.52 20.33
C SER A 1149 -2.21 -20.05 19.93
N GLY A 1150 -1.21 -19.39 20.51
CA GLY A 1150 -0.73 -18.09 20.02
C GLY A 1150 0.19 -18.18 18.79
N SER A 1151 0.56 -19.40 18.36
CA SER A 1151 1.43 -19.66 17.21
C SER A 1151 0.90 -20.82 16.37
N ILE A 1152 0.95 -20.70 15.04
CA ILE A 1152 0.40 -21.69 14.13
C ILE A 1152 0.98 -23.11 14.34
N SER A 1153 2.26 -23.21 14.69
CA SER A 1153 2.96 -24.49 14.92
C SER A 1153 2.84 -24.99 16.37
N GLY A 1154 2.00 -24.36 17.19
CA GLY A 1154 1.81 -24.70 18.59
C GLY A 1154 2.86 -24.11 19.56
N PRO A 1155 2.88 -24.58 20.81
CA PRO A 1155 2.06 -25.67 21.34
C PRO A 1155 0.57 -25.31 21.37
N TYR A 1156 -0.30 -26.29 21.11
CA TYR A 1156 -1.76 -26.13 21.23
C TYR A 1156 -2.23 -26.60 22.60
N ASP A 1157 -2.88 -25.70 23.33
CA ASP A 1157 -3.51 -25.96 24.62
C ASP A 1157 -4.95 -26.42 24.38
N ARG A 1158 -5.32 -27.58 24.92
CA ARG A 1158 -6.69 -28.11 24.80
C ARG A 1158 -7.67 -27.24 25.57
N GLY A 1159 -8.85 -27.03 24.99
CA GLY A 1159 -9.97 -26.42 25.70
C GLY A 1159 -10.43 -27.28 26.89
N ASP A 1160 -10.97 -26.63 27.91
CA ASP A 1160 -11.44 -27.31 29.13
C ASP A 1160 -12.72 -28.14 28.90
N ASP A 1161 -13.55 -27.75 27.94
CA ASP A 1161 -14.85 -28.37 27.63
C ASP A 1161 -14.94 -28.90 26.18
N GLU A 1162 -15.79 -29.91 25.98
CA GLU A 1162 -16.19 -30.34 24.62
C GLU A 1162 -17.02 -29.24 23.96
N VAL A 1163 -16.79 -28.97 22.68
CA VAL A 1163 -17.60 -28.02 21.89
C VAL A 1163 -19.00 -28.61 21.69
N LEU A 1164 -19.07 -29.89 21.32
CA LEU A 1164 -20.34 -30.60 21.15
C LEU A 1164 -20.15 -32.12 21.32
N GLY A 1165 -20.90 -32.70 22.25
CA GLY A 1165 -21.03 -34.16 22.41
C GLY A 1165 -22.43 -34.66 22.05
N SER A 1166 -22.69 -35.96 22.22
CA SER A 1166 -24.01 -36.54 21.96
C SER A 1166 -25.08 -35.94 22.88
N ILE A 1167 -26.18 -35.46 22.30
CA ILE A 1167 -27.35 -34.92 22.99
C ILE A 1167 -28.51 -35.91 22.83
N ALA A 1168 -28.94 -36.48 23.95
CA ALA A 1168 -29.97 -37.53 23.97
C ALA A 1168 -31.27 -37.06 23.29
N GLY A 1169 -31.68 -37.77 22.24
CA GLY A 1169 -32.91 -37.49 21.50
C GLY A 1169 -32.80 -36.42 20.41
N SER A 1170 -31.62 -35.85 20.16
CA SER A 1170 -31.43 -34.82 19.13
C SER A 1170 -30.19 -35.00 18.24
N ILE A 1171 -29.00 -35.25 18.80
CA ILE A 1171 -27.73 -35.37 18.05
C ILE A 1171 -26.92 -36.54 18.61
N GLN A 1172 -26.51 -37.49 17.77
CA GLN A 1172 -25.71 -38.64 18.19
C GLN A 1172 -24.35 -38.65 17.48
N SER A 1173 -23.28 -38.70 18.26
CA SER A 1173 -21.88 -38.77 17.79
C SER A 1173 -21.50 -37.63 16.82
N PRO A 1174 -21.65 -36.35 17.20
CA PRO A 1174 -21.27 -35.22 16.36
C PRO A 1174 -19.76 -35.16 16.17
N GLY A 1175 -19.32 -34.91 14.95
CA GLY A 1175 -17.92 -34.72 14.60
C GLY A 1175 -17.71 -34.43 13.12
N SER A 1176 -16.46 -34.54 12.67
CA SER A 1176 -16.03 -34.08 11.35
C SER A 1176 -16.35 -32.61 11.12
N ALA A 1177 -16.02 -31.77 12.09
CA ALA A 1177 -16.36 -30.36 12.08
C ALA A 1177 -15.43 -29.55 11.17
N SER A 1178 -16.01 -28.72 10.31
CA SER A 1178 -15.31 -27.72 9.50
C SER A 1178 -15.76 -26.33 9.92
N SER A 1179 -14.82 -25.39 10.01
CA SER A 1179 -15.05 -23.96 10.16
C SER A 1179 -14.23 -23.20 9.14
N ASN A 1180 -14.79 -22.09 8.64
CA ASN A 1180 -14.11 -21.12 7.79
C ASN A 1180 -13.83 -19.80 8.53
N GLY A 1181 -13.96 -19.81 9.86
CA GLY A 1181 -13.97 -18.64 10.72
C GLY A 1181 -15.29 -17.85 10.66
N ASN A 1182 -15.42 -16.83 11.50
CA ASN A 1182 -16.64 -16.02 11.71
C ASN A 1182 -17.74 -16.74 12.48
N GLY A 1183 -17.41 -17.74 13.30
CA GLY A 1183 -18.36 -18.36 14.22
C GLY A 1183 -19.36 -19.34 13.58
N HIS A 1184 -19.03 -19.97 12.45
CA HIS A 1184 -19.87 -20.98 11.80
C HIS A 1184 -19.21 -22.36 11.79
N LEU A 1185 -20.00 -23.40 12.01
CA LEU A 1185 -19.55 -24.78 12.05
C LEU A 1185 -20.48 -25.66 11.21
N LEU A 1186 -19.93 -26.44 10.28
CA LEU A 1186 -20.62 -27.59 9.70
C LEU A 1186 -20.06 -28.87 10.31
N PHE A 1187 -20.92 -29.83 10.61
CA PHE A 1187 -20.49 -31.11 11.15
C PHE A 1187 -21.47 -32.23 10.76
N ALA A 1188 -21.02 -33.47 10.90
CA ALA A 1188 -21.85 -34.65 10.66
C ALA A 1188 -22.22 -35.33 11.98
N ALA A 1189 -23.46 -35.84 12.06
CA ALA A 1189 -23.91 -36.66 13.18
C ALA A 1189 -24.92 -37.72 12.71
N TRP A 1190 -25.09 -38.79 13.48
CA TRP A 1190 -26.09 -39.81 13.17
C TRP A 1190 -27.50 -39.26 13.40
N CYS A 1191 -28.33 -39.41 12.38
CA CYS A 1191 -29.72 -38.94 12.40
C CYS A 1191 -30.74 -40.09 12.40
N ASP A 1192 -30.28 -41.33 12.28
CA ASP A 1192 -31.08 -42.55 12.41
C ASP A 1192 -30.55 -43.46 13.52
N LYS A 1193 -31.44 -44.23 14.13
CA LYS A 1193 -31.13 -45.11 15.27
C LYS A 1193 -30.27 -46.32 14.89
N ASP A 1194 -30.24 -46.67 13.62
CA ASP A 1194 -29.51 -47.84 13.11
C ASP A 1194 -28.07 -47.47 12.71
N LEU A 1195 -27.67 -46.20 12.88
CA LEU A 1195 -26.35 -45.66 12.53
C LEU A 1195 -25.98 -45.92 11.06
N THR A 1196 -26.94 -45.67 10.16
CA THR A 1196 -26.78 -45.89 8.72
C THR A 1196 -26.61 -44.60 7.92
N THR A 1197 -26.99 -43.46 8.48
CA THR A 1197 -27.01 -42.14 7.84
C THR A 1197 -26.36 -41.09 8.73
N ARG A 1198 -25.20 -40.55 8.31
CA ARG A 1198 -24.62 -39.35 8.90
C ARG A 1198 -25.17 -38.12 8.20
N CYS A 1199 -26.10 -37.42 8.84
CA CYS A 1199 -26.68 -36.20 8.32
C CYS A 1199 -25.73 -35.00 8.48
N LEU A 1200 -25.91 -33.97 7.65
CA LEU A 1200 -25.19 -32.70 7.73
C LEU A 1200 -25.94 -31.74 8.66
N TYR A 1201 -25.22 -31.17 9.62
CA TYR A 1201 -25.70 -30.20 10.59
C TYR A 1201 -24.93 -28.89 10.46
N SER A 1202 -25.62 -27.80 10.78
CA SER A 1202 -25.04 -26.48 11.01
C SER A 1202 -25.04 -26.16 12.49
N ALA A 1203 -24.06 -25.40 12.97
CA ALA A 1203 -24.09 -24.70 14.26
C ALA A 1203 -23.36 -23.36 14.16
N SER A 1204 -23.58 -22.48 15.13
CA SER A 1204 -22.76 -21.28 15.33
C SER A 1204 -21.99 -21.37 16.64
N TYR A 1205 -20.81 -20.78 16.66
CA TYR A 1205 -19.99 -20.67 17.85
C TYR A 1205 -19.50 -19.24 18.07
N LYS A 1206 -19.10 -18.96 19.30
CA LYS A 1206 -18.42 -17.75 19.73
C LYS A 1206 -17.09 -18.15 20.34
N PHE A 1207 -16.03 -17.42 19.99
CA PHE A 1207 -14.71 -17.59 20.59
C PHE A 1207 -14.35 -16.32 21.34
N GLU A 1208 -14.25 -16.39 22.67
CA GLU A 1208 -13.88 -15.26 23.55
C GLU A 1208 -13.05 -15.77 24.73
N ASP A 1209 -12.03 -15.01 25.14
CA ASP A 1209 -11.16 -15.32 26.29
C ASP A 1209 -10.54 -16.73 26.25
N GLY A 1210 -10.26 -17.26 25.06
CA GLY A 1210 -9.71 -18.61 24.86
C GLY A 1210 -10.73 -19.75 24.98
N GLN A 1211 -12.03 -19.44 25.09
CA GLN A 1211 -13.10 -20.42 25.18
C GLN A 1211 -14.04 -20.39 23.97
N VAL A 1212 -14.45 -21.58 23.51
CA VAL A 1212 -15.47 -21.75 22.47
C VAL A 1212 -16.80 -22.04 23.11
N THR A 1213 -17.84 -21.28 22.76
CA THR A 1213 -19.22 -21.51 23.18
C THR A 1213 -20.14 -21.66 21.97
N LEU A 1214 -20.94 -22.73 21.89
CA LEU A 1214 -21.97 -22.86 20.87
C LEU A 1214 -23.20 -21.98 21.19
N ASN A 1215 -23.80 -21.40 20.16
CA ASN A 1215 -25.02 -20.59 20.27
C ASN A 1215 -26.30 -21.41 20.09
#